data_AF-D2JYC4-F1
#
_entry.id   AF-D2JYC4-F1
#
_cell.length_a   1.000
_cell.length_b   1.000
_cell.length_c   1.000
_cell.angle_alpha   90.00
_cell.angle_beta   90.00
_cell.angle_gamma   90.00
#
_symmetry.space_group_name_H-M   'P 1'
#
loop_
_entity.id
_entity.type
_entity.pdbx_description
1 polymer ?
#
loop_
_entity_poly.entity_id
_entity_poly.type
_entity_poly.pdbx_seq_one_letter_code
_entity_poly.pdbx_strand_id
1 'polypeptide(L)'
;MFASKSERKVHYSIRKFSIGVASVVVASLFLGGVVHAEGVRSGNNSTVTSSGQDISKKYADEVKSHLEKILSEIQTNLDRSKHIKTVNLINKLQDIKRTYLYELNVLEDKSKAELPSKIKAKLDAAFEQFKKDTLPTEPGKKVAEAKKKVEEAEKKAKAQKEEDHRNYPTITYKTLEPEIAESDVKVKEAELELVKKEADESRNEGTINQAKAKVESEQAEATRLKKIKTDREKAEEEAKRRADAKEQDESKRRKSRGKRGALGEQATPDKKENDAKSSDSSVGEETLPSPSLKPGKKVAEAEKKVEEAEKKAKAQKEEDRRNYPTNTYKTLELEIAESDVKVKEAELELVKEEAKESRNEEKIKQEKAKVESKKAEATRLEKIKTDRKKAEEAKRKAAEEDKVKEKPAPKPEKPAEQPKAEKTDDQQAEEDYARRSEEKYNRLTQQQPPKTEKPAQPSTPKTGWKQENGMWYFYNTDGSMATGWLQNNGSWYYLNANGSMATGWLQNNGSWYYLNANGAMATGWLQYNGSWYYLNSNGAMATGWLQYNGSWYYLNSNGAMVTGWLQNNGSWYYLNANGSMATGWLQNNGSWYYLNANGAMVTGWLQNNGSWYYLNANGSMATDWVKDGDTWYYLEASGAMKASQWFKVSDKWYYVNGLGALAVNTTVDSYRVNANGEWVTKPNITS
;
A
#
# COMPACT_ATOMS: atom_id res chain seq x y z
N MET A 1 -5.42 62.48 30.10
CA MET A 1 -4.09 63.11 29.88
C MET A 1 -3.04 62.02 29.77
N PHE A 2 -1.92 62.34 29.11
CA PHE A 2 -0.62 61.66 29.08
C PHE A 2 -0.13 61.16 30.46
N ALA A 3 0.86 60.25 30.62
CA ALA A 3 1.45 59.23 29.74
C ALA A 3 2.50 58.36 30.51
N SER A 4 2.65 57.09 30.10
CA SER A 4 3.92 56.38 29.78
C SER A 4 5.06 56.14 30.80
N LYS A 5 5.84 55.09 30.45
CA LYS A 5 7.12 54.57 31.00
C LYS A 5 7.01 53.63 32.23
N SER A 6 7.74 52.50 32.28
CA SER A 6 8.55 51.82 31.23
C SER A 6 9.03 50.43 31.69
N GLU A 7 8.88 49.42 30.82
CA GLU A 7 9.85 48.36 30.53
C GLU A 7 10.34 47.37 31.62
N ARG A 8 10.91 46.19 31.30
CA ARG A 8 10.73 45.20 30.20
C ARG A 8 11.64 44.02 30.55
N LYS A 9 11.15 42.77 30.61
CA LYS A 9 11.94 41.58 30.22
C LYS A 9 11.08 40.32 30.08
N VAL A 10 11.03 39.81 28.86
CA VAL A 10 10.42 38.54 28.47
C VAL A 10 11.55 37.53 28.28
N HIS A 11 11.38 36.31 28.79
CA HIS A 11 12.19 35.18 28.36
C HIS A 11 11.29 34.11 27.73
N TYR A 12 11.54 33.84 26.44
CA TYR A 12 10.93 32.76 25.70
C TYR A 12 11.51 31.41 26.16
N SER A 13 10.66 30.39 26.33
CA SER A 13 11.09 29.00 26.40
C SER A 13 10.39 28.17 25.31
N ILE A 14 11.18 27.73 24.34
CA ILE A 14 10.74 27.00 23.15
C ILE A 14 10.28 25.59 23.54
N ARG A 15 9.00 25.25 23.31
CA ARG A 15 8.59 23.84 23.15
C ARG A 15 8.58 23.49 21.66
N LYS A 16 9.48 22.58 21.25
CA LYS A 16 9.40 21.91 19.95
C LYS A 16 8.92 20.48 20.12
N PHE A 17 8.08 20.07 19.17
CA PHE A 17 7.60 18.71 18.97
C PHE A 17 8.73 17.74 18.59
N SER A 18 8.62 16.48 19.04
CA SER A 18 8.37 15.29 18.20
C SER A 18 8.43 14.04 19.08
N ILE A 19 7.41 13.17 19.12
CA ILE A 19 7.10 12.11 18.15
C ILE A 19 8.23 11.08 18.04
N GLY A 20 7.94 9.80 18.37
CA GLY A 20 8.75 8.68 17.89
C GLY A 20 8.84 7.44 18.78
N VAL A 21 7.80 6.60 18.76
CA VAL A 21 7.85 5.12 18.69
C VAL A 21 9.02 4.36 19.36
N ALA A 22 8.70 3.49 20.33
CA ALA A 22 9.30 2.15 20.44
C ALA A 22 8.48 1.23 21.38
N SER A 23 7.60 0.39 20.81
CA SER A 23 7.17 -0.84 21.50
C SER A 23 8.21 -1.92 21.25
N VAL A 24 8.91 -2.36 22.30
CA VAL A 24 9.84 -3.50 22.25
C VAL A 24 9.37 -4.58 23.21
N VAL A 25 8.69 -5.58 22.65
CA VAL A 25 8.48 -6.93 23.19
C VAL A 25 8.51 -7.80 21.92
N VAL A 26 9.38 -8.79 21.73
CA VAL A 26 9.56 -10.04 22.48
C VAL A 26 10.99 -10.56 22.22
N ALA A 27 11.70 -11.02 23.26
CA ALA A 27 12.70 -12.10 23.14
C ALA A 27 13.15 -12.61 24.53
N SER A 28 12.33 -13.43 25.18
CA SER A 28 12.76 -14.21 26.35
C SER A 28 12.10 -15.58 26.35
N LEU A 29 12.76 -16.56 25.70
CA LEU A 29 12.66 -17.97 26.09
C LEU A 29 13.79 -18.77 25.43
N PHE A 30 14.79 -19.17 26.22
CA PHE A 30 15.25 -20.56 26.30
C PHE A 30 16.01 -20.71 27.62
N LEU A 31 15.49 -21.59 28.49
CA LEU A 31 16.01 -21.84 29.84
C LEU A 31 17.09 -22.92 29.83
N GLY A 32 18.03 -22.79 30.76
CA GLY A 32 18.95 -23.85 31.17
C GLY A 32 19.27 -23.70 32.66
N GLY A 33 18.34 -24.09 33.53
CA GLY A 33 18.48 -23.88 34.97
C GLY A 33 17.37 -24.57 35.77
N VAL A 34 17.59 -25.84 36.13
CA VAL A 34 16.73 -26.61 37.02
C VAL A 34 17.01 -26.21 38.47
N VAL A 35 15.99 -25.78 39.21
CA VAL A 35 15.96 -25.86 40.68
C VAL A 35 14.54 -26.06 41.19
N HIS A 36 14.43 -26.70 42.36
CA HIS A 36 13.22 -27.31 42.88
C HIS A 36 12.17 -26.27 43.34
N ALA A 37 10.90 -26.63 43.19
CA ALA A 37 9.78 -25.91 43.79
C ALA A 37 9.42 -26.52 45.15
N GLU A 38 9.47 -25.73 46.20
CA GLU A 38 8.83 -26.01 47.49
C GLU A 38 8.06 -24.76 47.91
N GLY A 39 6.77 -24.91 48.20
CA GLY A 39 5.82 -23.80 48.24
C GLY A 39 5.46 -23.34 49.64
N VAL A 40 5.30 -22.03 49.85
CA VAL A 40 4.57 -21.47 51.00
C VAL A 40 3.63 -20.36 50.54
N ARG A 41 2.44 -20.35 51.12
CA ARG A 41 1.32 -19.43 50.89
C ARG A 41 1.23 -18.44 52.05
N SER A 42 1.27 -17.13 51.78
CA SER A 42 0.43 -16.10 52.41
C SER A 42 0.69 -14.74 51.78
N GLY A 43 -0.32 -13.87 51.73
CA GLY A 43 -0.22 -12.57 51.05
C GLY A 43 0.10 -11.40 51.99
N ASN A 44 0.24 -10.21 51.39
CA ASN A 44 -0.16 -8.94 51.99
C ASN A 44 -0.30 -7.87 50.90
N ASN A 45 -1.27 -6.96 51.07
CA ASN A 45 -1.35 -5.73 50.29
C ASN A 45 -0.10 -4.88 50.57
N SER A 46 0.51 -4.34 49.52
CA SER A 46 1.49 -3.26 49.65
C SER A 46 1.29 -2.21 48.57
N THR A 47 1.10 -1.00 49.08
CA THR A 47 1.13 0.31 48.44
C THR A 47 2.09 0.39 47.24
N VAL A 48 1.63 0.98 46.13
CA VAL A 48 2.46 1.28 44.96
C VAL A 48 3.50 2.33 45.34
N THR A 49 4.69 1.86 45.72
CA THR A 49 5.87 2.71 45.94
C THR A 49 6.52 3.08 44.61
N SER A 50 7.20 4.22 44.58
CA SER A 50 7.98 4.74 43.44
C SER A 50 9.25 3.93 43.15
N SER A 51 9.15 2.60 43.05
CA SER A 51 10.26 1.67 42.82
C SER A 51 10.20 0.98 41.45
N GLY A 52 9.00 0.87 40.84
CA GLY A 52 8.83 0.24 39.53
C GLY A 52 9.55 0.96 38.38
N GLN A 53 9.68 2.30 38.44
CA GLN A 53 10.44 3.07 37.44
C GLN A 53 11.95 2.87 37.57
N ASP A 54 12.49 2.72 38.79
CA ASP A 54 13.93 2.49 39.00
C ASP A 54 14.35 1.06 38.65
N ILE A 55 13.50 0.07 38.92
CA ILE A 55 13.75 -1.32 38.50
C ILE A 55 13.73 -1.42 36.97
N SER A 56 12.76 -0.77 36.31
CA SER A 56 12.70 -0.71 34.84
C SER A 56 13.90 0.03 34.24
N LYS A 57 14.35 1.14 34.84
CA LYS A 57 15.61 1.80 34.46
C LYS A 57 16.81 0.88 34.62
N LYS A 58 16.95 0.20 35.76
CA LYS A 58 18.08 -0.69 36.03
C LYS A 58 18.20 -1.79 34.98
N TYR A 59 17.08 -2.43 34.60
CA TYR A 59 17.07 -3.41 33.52
C TYR A 59 17.28 -2.78 32.13
N ALA A 60 16.78 -1.58 31.87
CA ALA A 60 17.04 -0.86 30.62
C ALA A 60 18.52 -0.45 30.48
N ASP A 61 19.17 -0.02 31.56
CA ASP A 61 20.59 0.34 31.61
C ASP A 61 21.49 -0.91 31.51
N GLU A 62 21.07 -2.04 32.09
CA GLU A 62 21.74 -3.34 31.97
C GLU A 62 21.65 -3.90 30.54
N VAL A 63 20.46 -3.87 29.92
CA VAL A 63 20.26 -4.24 28.50
C VAL A 63 21.01 -3.28 27.58
N LYS A 64 21.01 -1.98 27.86
CA LYS A 64 21.76 -0.99 27.10
C LYS A 64 23.27 -1.21 27.22
N SER A 65 23.79 -1.50 28.41
CA SER A 65 25.20 -1.86 28.62
C SER A 65 25.57 -3.14 27.86
N HIS A 66 24.69 -4.14 27.82
CA HIS A 66 24.91 -5.36 27.05
C HIS A 66 24.85 -5.11 25.54
N LEU A 67 23.94 -4.26 25.07
CA LEU A 67 23.83 -3.86 23.67
C LEU A 67 25.03 -3.02 23.23
N GLU A 68 25.49 -2.08 24.05
CA GLU A 68 26.71 -1.30 23.84
C GLU A 68 27.96 -2.19 23.85
N LYS A 69 27.99 -3.24 24.69
CA LYS A 69 29.05 -4.26 24.68
C LYS A 69 29.03 -5.09 23.38
N ILE A 70 27.87 -5.56 22.94
CA ILE A 70 27.73 -6.34 21.69
C ILE A 70 28.03 -5.46 20.46
N LEU A 71 27.55 -4.23 20.43
CA LEU A 71 27.87 -3.27 19.36
C LEU A 71 29.36 -2.89 19.40
N SER A 72 29.97 -2.76 20.58
CA SER A 72 31.41 -2.59 20.74
C SER A 72 32.17 -3.82 20.24
N GLU A 73 31.73 -5.05 20.54
CA GLU A 73 32.35 -6.28 20.05
C GLU A 73 32.18 -6.46 18.53
N ILE A 74 31.02 -6.10 17.96
CA ILE A 74 30.78 -6.10 16.51
C ILE A 74 31.61 -5.02 15.81
N GLN A 75 31.66 -3.80 16.36
CA GLN A 75 32.51 -2.71 15.85
C GLN A 75 34.00 -3.10 15.97
N THR A 76 34.40 -3.71 17.08
CA THR A 76 35.75 -4.25 17.30
C THR A 76 36.03 -5.43 16.36
N ASN A 77 35.02 -6.20 15.93
CA ASN A 77 35.16 -7.27 14.93
C ASN A 77 35.25 -6.72 13.49
N LEU A 78 34.49 -5.68 13.15
CA LEU A 78 34.62 -4.96 11.86
C LEU A 78 35.97 -4.25 11.78
N ASP A 79 36.35 -3.52 12.83
CA ASP A 79 37.66 -2.88 12.89
C ASP A 79 38.79 -3.92 13.06
N ARG A 80 38.55 -5.12 13.64
CA ARG A 80 39.50 -6.24 13.60
C ARG A 80 39.87 -6.64 12.17
N SER A 81 39.00 -6.53 11.18
CA SER A 81 39.40 -6.79 9.77
C SER A 81 40.51 -5.85 9.30
N LYS A 82 40.41 -4.55 9.65
CA LYS A 82 41.48 -3.57 9.41
C LYS A 82 42.66 -3.78 10.36
N HIS A 83 42.40 -4.07 11.63
CA HIS A 83 43.38 -4.24 12.69
C HIS A 83 44.23 -5.51 12.49
N ILE A 84 43.70 -6.57 11.89
CA ILE A 84 44.44 -7.78 11.50
C ILE A 84 45.41 -7.44 10.36
N LYS A 85 44.97 -6.69 9.34
CA LYS A 85 45.87 -6.22 8.27
C LYS A 85 46.97 -5.29 8.80
N THR A 86 46.62 -4.38 9.71
CA THR A 86 47.58 -3.50 10.39
C THR A 86 48.52 -4.25 11.34
N VAL A 87 48.02 -5.24 12.11
CA VAL A 87 48.85 -6.09 12.98
C VAL A 87 49.77 -7.00 12.17
N ASN A 88 49.30 -7.54 11.04
CA ASN A 88 50.13 -8.31 10.12
C ASN A 88 51.27 -7.44 9.55
N LEU A 89 51.00 -6.17 9.21
CA LEU A 89 52.05 -5.22 8.86
C LEU A 89 53.01 -4.98 10.04
N ILE A 90 52.49 -4.68 11.24
CA ILE A 90 53.33 -4.42 12.44
C ILE A 90 54.24 -5.61 12.75
N ASN A 91 53.71 -6.83 12.75
CA ASN A 91 54.47 -8.06 12.99
C ASN A 91 55.55 -8.24 11.91
N LYS A 92 55.21 -8.05 10.63
CA LYS A 92 56.16 -8.15 9.51
C LYS A 92 57.27 -7.09 9.58
N LEU A 93 56.96 -5.88 10.05
CA LEU A 93 57.93 -4.81 10.31
C LEU A 93 58.83 -5.16 11.51
N GLN A 94 58.28 -5.78 12.56
CA GLN A 94 59.05 -6.27 13.70
C GLN A 94 60.00 -7.41 13.31
N ASP A 95 59.59 -8.34 12.45
CA ASP A 95 60.44 -9.41 11.92
C ASP A 95 61.57 -8.87 11.04
N ILE A 96 61.29 -7.89 10.17
CA ILE A 96 62.32 -7.20 9.38
C ILE A 96 63.33 -6.51 10.32
N LYS A 97 62.87 -5.82 11.36
CA LYS A 97 63.73 -5.19 12.39
C LYS A 97 64.59 -6.23 13.12
N ARG A 98 64.01 -7.35 13.54
CA ARG A 98 64.71 -8.43 14.27
C ARG A 98 65.77 -9.10 13.38
N THR A 99 65.44 -9.32 12.11
CA THR A 99 66.35 -9.85 11.09
C THR A 99 67.54 -8.90 10.87
N TYR A 100 67.28 -7.60 10.70
CA TYR A 100 68.33 -6.58 10.54
C TYR A 100 69.29 -6.54 11.73
N LEU A 101 68.78 -6.54 12.97
CA LEU A 101 69.61 -6.49 14.17
C LEU A 101 70.46 -7.76 14.35
N TYR A 102 69.97 -8.92 13.89
CA TYR A 102 70.74 -10.16 13.86
C TYR A 102 71.82 -10.13 12.77
N GLU A 103 71.45 -9.81 11.53
CA GLU A 103 72.38 -9.71 10.39
C GLU A 103 73.50 -8.68 10.66
N LEU A 104 73.20 -7.55 11.30
CA LEU A 104 74.17 -6.51 11.68
C LEU A 104 75.25 -7.01 12.67
N ASN A 105 74.89 -7.93 13.56
CA ASN A 105 75.78 -8.50 14.58
C ASN A 105 76.59 -9.70 14.08
N VAL A 106 76.15 -10.38 13.00
CA VAL A 106 76.73 -11.65 12.52
C VAL A 106 77.55 -11.48 11.23
N LEU A 107 77.29 -10.45 10.43
CA LEU A 107 77.99 -10.22 9.17
C LEU A 107 79.35 -9.52 9.35
N GLU A 108 80.20 -9.60 8.33
CA GLU A 108 81.46 -8.86 8.24
C GLU A 108 81.27 -7.45 7.66
N ASP A 109 82.20 -6.53 7.88
CA ASP A 109 82.00 -5.10 7.59
C ASP A 109 81.70 -4.78 6.11
N LYS A 110 82.23 -5.57 5.16
CA LYS A 110 81.89 -5.45 3.73
C LYS A 110 80.43 -5.80 3.43
N SER A 111 79.84 -6.78 4.12
CA SER A 111 78.45 -7.19 3.91
C SER A 111 77.46 -6.36 4.75
N LYS A 112 77.89 -5.77 5.87
CA LYS A 112 77.12 -4.75 6.60
C LYS A 112 76.82 -3.51 5.74
N ALA A 113 77.72 -3.12 4.83
CA ALA A 113 77.52 -1.94 3.97
C ALA A 113 76.33 -2.07 3.00
N GLU A 114 76.01 -3.29 2.55
CA GLU A 114 74.84 -3.56 1.68
C GLU A 114 73.54 -3.79 2.47
N LEU A 115 73.62 -3.92 3.79
CA LEU A 115 72.50 -4.29 4.64
C LEU A 115 71.36 -3.23 4.64
N PRO A 116 71.63 -1.90 4.68
CA PRO A 116 70.57 -0.90 4.68
C PRO A 116 69.72 -0.90 3.40
N SER A 117 70.31 -1.13 2.22
CA SER A 117 69.57 -1.14 0.95
C SER A 117 68.68 -2.39 0.82
N LYS A 118 69.18 -3.55 1.26
CA LYS A 118 68.40 -4.80 1.31
C LYS A 118 67.23 -4.72 2.28
N ILE A 119 67.40 -4.09 3.44
CA ILE A 119 66.31 -3.87 4.40
C ILE A 119 65.31 -2.83 3.89
N LYS A 120 65.76 -1.75 3.25
CA LYS A 120 64.88 -0.76 2.60
C LYS A 120 63.97 -1.42 1.56
N ALA A 121 64.51 -2.28 0.69
CA ALA A 121 63.71 -3.02 -0.29
C ALA A 121 62.66 -3.95 0.36
N LYS A 122 63.01 -4.62 1.48
CA LYS A 122 62.06 -5.45 2.25
C LYS A 122 60.94 -4.60 2.91
N LEU A 123 61.27 -3.40 3.41
CA LEU A 123 60.31 -2.43 3.96
C LEU A 123 59.35 -1.92 2.88
N ASP A 124 59.88 -1.46 1.75
CA ASP A 124 59.09 -0.94 0.63
C ASP A 124 58.12 -2.02 0.09
N ALA A 125 58.59 -3.26 -0.09
CA ALA A 125 57.75 -4.38 -0.51
C ALA A 125 56.65 -4.76 0.50
N ALA A 126 56.93 -4.68 1.81
CA ALA A 126 55.92 -4.91 2.84
C ALA A 126 54.84 -3.80 2.85
N PHE A 127 55.23 -2.56 2.58
CA PHE A 127 54.32 -1.41 2.53
C PHE A 127 53.45 -1.40 1.27
N GLU A 128 54.01 -1.74 0.09
CA GLU A 128 53.21 -1.88 -1.14
C GLU A 128 52.20 -3.03 -1.06
N GLN A 129 52.58 -4.16 -0.43
CA GLN A 129 51.63 -5.25 -0.18
C GLN A 129 50.50 -4.79 0.76
N PHE A 130 50.80 -4.04 1.84
CA PHE A 130 49.77 -3.49 2.72
C PHE A 130 48.83 -2.51 1.99
N LYS A 131 49.33 -1.66 1.09
CA LYS A 131 48.48 -0.81 0.23
C LYS A 131 47.55 -1.66 -0.65
N LYS A 132 48.08 -2.71 -1.28
CA LYS A 132 47.30 -3.65 -2.10
C LYS A 132 46.18 -4.33 -1.30
N ASP A 133 46.43 -4.62 -0.03
CA ASP A 133 45.49 -5.28 0.88
C ASP A 133 44.48 -4.31 1.56
N THR A 134 44.70 -3.00 1.50
CA THR A 134 43.85 -1.96 2.12
C THR A 134 43.11 -1.04 1.15
N LEU A 135 43.59 -0.88 -0.09
CA LEU A 135 42.90 -0.12 -1.12
C LEU A 135 41.73 -0.92 -1.73
N PRO A 136 40.64 -0.27 -2.17
CA PRO A 136 39.63 -0.92 -2.99
C PRO A 136 40.26 -1.42 -4.30
N THR A 137 40.04 -2.69 -4.61
CA THR A 137 40.29 -3.25 -5.93
C THR A 137 39.49 -2.48 -7.00
N GLU A 138 39.83 -2.62 -8.28
CA GLU A 138 39.10 -1.96 -9.38
C GLU A 138 37.56 -2.14 -9.30
N PRO A 139 37.01 -3.33 -8.95
CA PRO A 139 35.58 -3.48 -8.69
C PRO A 139 35.06 -2.62 -7.53
N GLY A 140 35.83 -2.51 -6.44
CA GLY A 140 35.49 -1.66 -5.28
C GLY A 140 35.41 -0.17 -5.62
N LYS A 141 36.26 0.32 -6.54
CA LYS A 141 36.16 1.69 -7.08
C LYS A 141 34.85 1.90 -7.85
N LYS A 142 34.49 0.96 -8.73
CA LYS A 142 33.23 1.00 -9.50
C LYS A 142 32.00 1.00 -8.58
N VAL A 143 31.98 0.16 -7.55
CA VAL A 143 30.91 0.15 -6.53
C VAL A 143 30.80 1.49 -5.80
N ALA A 144 31.92 2.13 -5.46
CA ALA A 144 31.92 3.45 -4.81
C ALA A 144 31.40 4.56 -5.73
N GLU A 145 31.79 4.55 -7.02
CA GLU A 145 31.28 5.50 -8.02
C GLU A 145 29.78 5.32 -8.25
N ALA A 146 29.30 4.08 -8.37
CA ALA A 146 27.87 3.77 -8.52
C ALA A 146 27.05 4.24 -7.30
N LYS A 147 27.54 4.06 -6.07
CA LYS A 147 26.90 4.60 -4.86
C LYS A 147 26.74 6.13 -4.92
N LYS A 148 27.77 6.84 -5.37
CA LYS A 148 27.72 8.31 -5.51
C LYS A 148 26.67 8.75 -6.53
N LYS A 149 26.49 8.01 -7.62
CA LYS A 149 25.46 8.28 -8.65
C LYS A 149 24.03 8.07 -8.11
N VAL A 150 23.81 7.07 -7.25
CA VAL A 150 22.53 6.88 -6.53
C VAL A 150 22.24 8.07 -5.62
N GLU A 151 23.19 8.45 -4.76
CA GLU A 151 23.03 9.57 -3.82
C GLU A 151 22.75 10.91 -4.53
N GLU A 152 23.33 11.14 -5.72
CA GLU A 152 23.05 12.31 -6.54
C GLU A 152 21.65 12.26 -7.17
N ALA A 153 21.20 11.09 -7.62
CA ALA A 153 19.85 10.89 -8.17
C ALA A 153 18.78 11.07 -7.08
N GLU A 154 18.97 10.52 -5.89
CA GLU A 154 18.07 10.70 -4.74
C GLU A 154 17.90 12.18 -4.37
N LYS A 155 19.00 12.95 -4.35
CA LYS A 155 18.96 14.40 -4.09
C LYS A 155 18.17 15.15 -5.16
N LYS A 156 18.32 14.78 -6.44
CA LYS A 156 17.53 15.35 -7.55
C LYS A 156 16.04 15.01 -7.44
N ALA A 157 15.69 13.74 -7.18
CA ALA A 157 14.31 13.31 -6.98
C ALA A 157 13.65 14.01 -5.78
N LYS A 158 14.37 14.17 -4.67
CA LYS A 158 13.90 14.91 -3.50
C LYS A 158 13.68 16.40 -3.79
N ALA A 159 14.58 17.03 -4.55
CA ALA A 159 14.43 18.41 -4.97
C ALA A 159 13.19 18.59 -5.88
N GLN A 160 13.02 17.72 -6.88
CA GLN A 160 11.86 17.75 -7.79
C GLN A 160 10.53 17.57 -7.05
N LYS A 161 10.48 16.65 -6.07
CA LYS A 161 9.29 16.39 -5.25
C LYS A 161 8.90 17.57 -4.36
N GLU A 162 9.89 18.26 -3.81
CA GLU A 162 9.73 19.48 -3.03
C GLU A 162 9.29 20.67 -3.91
N GLU A 163 9.78 20.75 -5.15
CA GLU A 163 9.33 21.75 -6.12
C GLU A 163 7.89 21.50 -6.60
N ASP A 164 7.55 20.26 -6.93
CA ASP A 164 6.19 19.83 -7.31
C ASP A 164 5.17 20.15 -6.21
N HIS A 165 5.51 19.85 -4.94
CA HIS A 165 4.68 20.16 -3.78
C HIS A 165 4.49 21.67 -3.55
N ARG A 166 5.46 22.52 -3.95
CA ARG A 166 5.32 23.98 -3.87
C ARG A 166 4.50 24.57 -5.02
N ASN A 167 4.65 24.03 -6.22
CA ASN A 167 3.92 24.49 -7.41
C ASN A 167 2.47 23.99 -7.44
N TYR A 168 2.22 22.80 -6.89
CA TYR A 168 0.91 22.14 -6.88
C TYR A 168 0.53 21.67 -5.45
N PRO A 169 0.19 22.57 -4.52
CA PRO A 169 -0.11 22.21 -3.13
C PRO A 169 -1.46 21.48 -2.93
N THR A 170 -2.28 21.34 -3.98
CA THR A 170 -3.66 20.80 -3.91
C THR A 170 -3.87 19.49 -4.69
N ILE A 171 -2.85 18.96 -5.38
CA ILE A 171 -2.98 17.71 -6.13
C ILE A 171 -2.85 16.48 -5.22
N THR A 172 -3.69 15.48 -5.46
CA THR A 172 -3.73 14.20 -4.73
C THR A 172 -3.03 13.06 -5.47
N TYR A 173 -2.52 13.32 -6.66
CA TYR A 173 -1.75 12.41 -7.50
C TYR A 173 -0.37 13.00 -7.78
N LYS A 174 0.60 12.13 -8.01
CA LYS A 174 1.98 12.49 -8.33
C LYS A 174 2.06 13.04 -9.77
N THR A 175 2.76 14.15 -10.01
CA THR A 175 2.98 14.61 -11.39
C THR A 175 4.08 13.79 -12.08
N LEU A 176 4.17 13.93 -13.40
CA LEU A 176 5.08 13.13 -14.23
C LEU A 176 6.57 13.42 -13.95
N GLU A 177 6.92 14.60 -13.42
CA GLU A 177 8.31 14.99 -13.19
C GLU A 177 8.98 14.29 -11.99
N PRO A 178 8.41 14.29 -10.77
CA PRO A 178 8.88 13.43 -9.68
C PRO A 178 8.67 11.93 -9.98
N GLU A 179 7.79 11.56 -10.91
CA GLU A 179 7.68 10.18 -11.38
C GLU A 179 8.90 9.78 -12.23
N ILE A 180 9.29 10.61 -13.21
CA ILE A 180 10.54 10.45 -13.97
C ILE A 180 11.75 10.45 -13.03
N ALA A 181 11.84 11.41 -12.10
CA ALA A 181 13.00 11.54 -11.21
C ALA A 181 13.15 10.34 -10.25
N GLU A 182 12.06 9.80 -9.71
CA GLU A 182 12.11 8.56 -8.92
C GLU A 182 12.41 7.32 -9.80
N SER A 183 12.00 7.28 -11.08
CA SER A 183 12.40 6.19 -11.99
C SER A 183 13.89 6.21 -12.31
N ASP A 184 14.50 7.39 -12.47
CA ASP A 184 15.95 7.52 -12.67
C ASP A 184 16.74 7.07 -11.42
N VAL A 185 16.18 7.19 -10.21
CA VAL A 185 16.77 6.61 -8.98
C VAL A 185 16.78 5.09 -9.04
N LYS A 186 15.63 4.44 -9.34
CA LYS A 186 15.53 2.97 -9.44
C LYS A 186 16.55 2.40 -10.44
N VAL A 187 16.73 3.05 -11.59
CA VAL A 187 17.75 2.67 -12.59
C VAL A 187 19.16 2.70 -11.97
N LYS A 188 19.51 3.72 -11.19
CA LYS A 188 20.83 3.81 -10.53
C LYS A 188 20.99 2.81 -9.38
N GLU A 189 19.93 2.48 -8.65
CA GLU A 189 19.95 1.41 -7.66
C GLU A 189 20.17 0.04 -8.31
N ALA A 190 19.50 -0.24 -9.43
CA ALA A 190 19.68 -1.48 -10.20
C ALA A 190 21.09 -1.56 -10.82
N GLU A 191 21.62 -0.46 -11.38
CA GLU A 191 23.01 -0.37 -11.85
C GLU A 191 24.01 -0.65 -10.71
N LEU A 192 23.77 -0.11 -9.52
CA LEU A 192 24.59 -0.36 -8.33
C LEU A 192 24.50 -1.83 -7.87
N GLU A 193 23.33 -2.46 -7.95
CA GLU A 193 23.15 -3.88 -7.65
C GLU A 193 23.92 -4.77 -8.63
N LEU A 194 23.84 -4.48 -9.93
CA LEU A 194 24.62 -5.15 -10.97
C LEU A 194 26.13 -5.00 -10.73
N VAL A 195 26.62 -3.78 -10.49
CA VAL A 195 28.05 -3.52 -10.24
C VAL A 195 28.55 -4.22 -8.95
N LYS A 196 27.70 -4.39 -7.92
CA LYS A 196 28.04 -5.22 -6.76
C LYS A 196 28.13 -6.71 -7.11
N LYS A 197 27.23 -7.23 -7.96
CA LYS A 197 27.21 -8.65 -8.39
C LYS A 197 28.35 -8.99 -9.34
N GLU A 198 28.75 -8.07 -10.21
CA GLU A 198 29.94 -8.21 -11.08
C GLU A 198 31.27 -8.08 -10.32
N ALA A 199 31.24 -7.46 -9.13
CA ALA A 199 32.39 -7.33 -8.22
C ALA A 199 32.59 -8.51 -7.27
N ASP A 200 31.66 -9.46 -7.23
CA ASP A 200 31.69 -10.64 -6.36
C ASP A 200 32.59 -11.74 -6.95
N GLU A 201 33.51 -12.28 -6.14
CA GLU A 201 34.50 -13.27 -6.60
C GLU A 201 33.85 -14.60 -7.02
N SER A 202 32.63 -14.89 -6.52
CA SER A 202 31.91 -16.14 -6.79
C SER A 202 31.16 -16.20 -8.14
N ARG A 203 31.18 -15.11 -8.93
CA ARG A 203 30.65 -14.98 -10.32
C ARG A 203 29.56 -15.98 -10.74
N ASN A 204 28.40 -15.94 -10.08
CA ASN A 204 27.24 -16.70 -10.51
C ASN A 204 26.52 -15.98 -11.68
N GLU A 205 26.78 -16.43 -12.92
CA GLU A 205 26.21 -15.86 -14.15
C GLU A 205 24.69 -15.74 -14.12
N GLY A 206 23.96 -16.68 -13.51
CA GLY A 206 22.51 -16.62 -13.39
C GLY A 206 22.05 -15.37 -12.61
N THR A 207 22.73 -15.05 -11.51
CA THR A 207 22.42 -13.86 -10.71
C THR A 207 22.83 -12.55 -11.38
N ILE A 208 23.92 -12.57 -12.18
CA ILE A 208 24.35 -11.41 -12.97
C ILE A 208 23.36 -11.15 -14.11
N ASN A 209 22.88 -12.18 -14.79
CA ASN A 209 21.90 -12.06 -15.86
C ASN A 209 20.54 -11.58 -15.32
N GLN A 210 20.13 -12.03 -14.12
CA GLN A 210 18.95 -11.50 -13.44
C GLN A 210 19.10 -10.01 -13.09
N ALA A 211 20.26 -9.58 -12.61
CA ALA A 211 20.55 -8.17 -12.33
C ALA A 211 20.57 -7.32 -13.62
N LYS A 212 21.10 -7.85 -14.74
CA LYS A 212 21.06 -7.18 -16.05
C LYS A 212 19.63 -7.00 -16.56
N ALA A 213 18.81 -8.06 -16.52
CA ALA A 213 17.40 -7.98 -16.90
C ALA A 213 16.62 -6.96 -16.04
N LYS A 214 16.94 -6.85 -14.74
CA LYS A 214 16.38 -5.82 -13.86
C LYS A 214 16.77 -4.40 -14.32
N VAL A 215 18.05 -4.16 -14.62
CA VAL A 215 18.52 -2.87 -15.16
C VAL A 215 17.81 -2.52 -16.47
N GLU A 216 17.68 -3.47 -17.40
CA GLU A 216 16.97 -3.26 -18.67
C GLU A 216 15.49 -2.92 -18.45
N SER A 217 14.81 -3.60 -17.51
CA SER A 217 13.40 -3.35 -17.22
C SER A 217 13.15 -1.95 -16.61
N GLU A 218 13.98 -1.52 -15.66
CA GLU A 218 13.90 -0.17 -15.07
C GLU A 218 14.26 0.92 -16.09
N GLN A 219 15.24 0.67 -16.97
CA GLN A 219 15.58 1.60 -18.07
C GLN A 219 14.45 1.72 -19.09
N ALA A 220 13.72 0.64 -19.38
CA ALA A 220 12.54 0.67 -20.24
C ALA A 220 11.39 1.46 -19.61
N GLU A 221 11.15 1.34 -18.29
CA GLU A 221 10.18 2.15 -17.55
C GLU A 221 10.53 3.64 -17.60
N ALA A 222 11.78 4.01 -17.28
CA ALA A 222 12.25 5.39 -17.34
C ALA A 222 12.16 5.99 -18.76
N THR A 223 12.46 5.19 -19.80
CA THR A 223 12.33 5.59 -21.21
C THR A 223 10.88 5.83 -21.61
N ARG A 224 9.96 4.97 -21.15
CA ARG A 224 8.51 5.13 -21.37
C ARG A 224 8.00 6.43 -20.73
N LEU A 225 8.39 6.74 -19.50
CA LEU A 225 7.99 7.97 -18.80
C LEU A 225 8.52 9.23 -19.50
N LYS A 226 9.79 9.21 -19.94
CA LYS A 226 10.39 10.29 -20.75
C LYS A 226 9.65 10.50 -22.07
N LYS A 227 9.29 9.42 -22.77
CA LYS A 227 8.47 9.51 -24.00
C LYS A 227 7.09 10.13 -23.73
N ILE A 228 6.42 9.75 -22.64
CA ILE A 228 5.12 10.34 -22.25
C ILE A 228 5.25 11.86 -22.01
N LYS A 229 6.37 12.34 -21.43
CA LYS A 229 6.62 13.77 -21.27
C LYS A 229 6.76 14.46 -22.63
N THR A 230 7.62 13.96 -23.52
CA THR A 230 7.83 14.54 -24.85
C THR A 230 6.58 14.53 -25.73
N ASP A 231 5.77 13.47 -25.67
CA ASP A 231 4.53 13.38 -26.44
C ASP A 231 3.45 14.35 -25.90
N ARG A 232 3.43 14.61 -24.58
CA ARG A 232 2.59 15.67 -23.97
C ARG A 232 3.05 17.08 -24.36
N GLU A 233 4.35 17.37 -24.30
CA GLU A 233 4.90 18.67 -24.70
C GLU A 233 4.57 19.01 -26.15
N LYS A 234 4.72 18.04 -27.08
CA LYS A 234 4.32 18.19 -28.48
C LYS A 234 2.82 18.42 -28.65
N ALA A 235 1.98 17.68 -27.91
CA ALA A 235 0.53 17.86 -27.97
C ALA A 235 0.10 19.24 -27.44
N GLU A 236 0.77 19.76 -26.41
CA GLU A 236 0.51 21.09 -25.87
C GLU A 236 0.99 22.19 -26.83
N GLU A 237 2.15 22.03 -27.46
CA GLU A 237 2.64 22.96 -28.50
C GLU A 237 1.70 22.98 -29.72
N GLU A 238 1.23 21.81 -30.17
CA GLU A 238 0.26 21.73 -31.26
C GLU A 238 -1.10 22.34 -30.87
N ALA A 239 -1.55 22.15 -29.63
CA ALA A 239 -2.75 22.78 -29.10
C ALA A 239 -2.64 24.32 -29.09
N LYS A 240 -1.49 24.87 -28.66
CA LYS A 240 -1.21 26.32 -28.71
C LYS A 240 -1.23 26.84 -30.16
N ARG A 241 -0.48 26.20 -31.08
CA ARG A 241 -0.49 26.56 -32.51
C ARG A 241 -1.91 26.51 -33.13
N ARG A 242 -2.76 25.55 -32.72
CA ARG A 242 -4.16 25.44 -33.16
C ARG A 242 -5.07 26.51 -32.53
N ALA A 243 -4.77 26.99 -31.33
CA ALA A 243 -5.47 28.12 -30.70
C ALA A 243 -5.13 29.43 -31.41
N ASP A 244 -3.84 29.71 -31.62
CA ASP A 244 -3.35 30.90 -32.33
C ASP A 244 -3.91 30.97 -33.77
N ALA A 245 -3.97 29.83 -34.46
CA ALA A 245 -4.56 29.73 -35.80
C ALA A 245 -6.07 30.05 -35.81
N LYS A 246 -6.82 29.65 -34.78
CA LYS A 246 -8.24 30.02 -34.63
C LYS A 246 -8.42 31.51 -34.35
N GLU A 247 -7.57 32.09 -33.50
CA GLU A 247 -7.64 33.52 -33.18
C GLU A 247 -7.30 34.39 -34.41
N GLN A 248 -6.33 33.96 -35.24
CA GLN A 248 -6.05 34.59 -36.52
C GLN A 248 -7.20 34.44 -37.55
N ASP A 249 -7.87 33.30 -37.60
CA ASP A 249 -9.03 33.11 -38.50
C ASP A 249 -10.26 33.91 -38.03
N GLU A 250 -10.49 34.01 -36.73
CA GLU A 250 -11.53 34.85 -36.16
C GLU A 250 -11.25 36.35 -36.39
N SER A 251 -9.98 36.78 -36.28
CA SER A 251 -9.52 38.12 -36.67
C SER A 251 -9.78 38.43 -38.15
N LYS A 252 -9.52 37.47 -39.05
CA LYS A 252 -9.85 37.59 -40.49
C LYS A 252 -11.36 37.66 -40.73
N ARG A 253 -12.17 36.85 -40.04
CA ARG A 253 -13.64 36.90 -40.09
C ARG A 253 -14.20 38.25 -39.60
N ARG A 254 -13.65 38.80 -38.51
CA ARG A 254 -14.03 40.14 -38.00
C ARG A 254 -13.70 41.26 -39.02
N LYS A 255 -12.56 41.19 -39.72
CA LYS A 255 -12.23 42.12 -40.82
C LYS A 255 -13.12 41.95 -42.06
N SER A 256 -13.55 40.73 -42.40
CA SER A 256 -14.45 40.47 -43.52
C SER A 256 -15.88 41.00 -43.28
N ARG A 257 -16.39 40.84 -42.06
CA ARG A 257 -17.76 41.22 -41.67
C ARG A 257 -18.02 42.74 -41.68
N GLY A 258 -16.96 43.57 -41.72
CA GLY A 258 -17.07 45.02 -41.84
C GLY A 258 -17.28 45.56 -43.27
N LYS A 259 -17.34 44.71 -44.31
CA LYS A 259 -17.27 45.17 -45.71
C LYS A 259 -18.29 44.57 -46.70
N ARG A 260 -19.42 44.03 -46.23
CA ARG A 260 -20.52 43.60 -47.10
C ARG A 260 -21.89 43.84 -46.45
N GLY A 261 -22.42 45.04 -46.65
CA GLY A 261 -23.85 45.25 -46.76
C GLY A 261 -24.30 45.13 -48.23
N ALA A 262 -25.62 45.05 -48.44
CA ALA A 262 -26.35 45.03 -49.70
C ALA A 262 -26.56 43.68 -50.44
N LEU A 263 -27.86 43.33 -50.55
CA LEU A 263 -28.59 42.66 -51.64
C LEU A 263 -28.43 41.14 -51.91
N GLY A 264 -29.57 40.48 -52.15
CA GLY A 264 -29.69 39.20 -52.87
C GLY A 264 -30.59 38.14 -52.20
N GLU A 265 -31.77 37.87 -52.78
CA GLU A 265 -32.80 36.92 -52.33
C GLU A 265 -32.94 35.75 -53.34
N GLN A 266 -33.31 34.53 -52.88
CA GLN A 266 -34.37 33.64 -53.46
C GLN A 266 -34.38 32.19 -52.91
N ALA A 267 -35.53 31.51 -53.06
CA ALA A 267 -35.91 30.22 -52.43
C ALA A 267 -35.78 28.98 -53.36
N THR A 268 -35.84 27.72 -52.90
CA THR A 268 -37.08 26.89 -52.73
C THR A 268 -36.76 25.42 -52.29
N PRO A 269 -37.75 24.54 -51.92
CA PRO A 269 -37.54 23.31 -51.11
C PRO A 269 -38.01 21.93 -51.70
N ASP A 270 -37.96 20.85 -50.87
CA ASP A 270 -38.62 19.50 -50.97
C ASP A 270 -38.05 18.46 -52.01
N LYS A 271 -38.23 17.10 -51.96
CA LYS A 271 -39.18 16.16 -51.29
C LYS A 271 -38.78 14.65 -51.39
N LYS A 272 -39.30 13.77 -50.48
CA LYS A 272 -39.72 12.32 -50.64
C LYS A 272 -38.71 11.24 -51.19
N GLU A 273 -38.93 9.90 -51.20
CA GLU A 273 -40.12 9.00 -51.12
C GLU A 273 -39.82 7.58 -50.51
N ASN A 274 -40.79 6.62 -50.53
CA ASN A 274 -40.86 5.33 -49.81
C ASN A 274 -40.90 4.04 -50.70
N ASP A 275 -40.58 2.89 -50.06
CA ASP A 275 -41.20 1.53 -50.15
C ASP A 275 -41.13 0.55 -51.35
N ALA A 276 -41.22 -0.75 -50.96
CA ALA A 276 -41.58 -2.01 -51.67
C ALA A 276 -40.45 -2.91 -52.28
N LYS A 277 -40.52 -4.25 -52.43
CA LYS A 277 -41.14 -5.44 -51.75
C LYS A 277 -41.15 -6.64 -52.77
N SER A 278 -40.58 -7.83 -52.46
CA SER A 278 -40.90 -9.19 -53.03
C SER A 278 -39.82 -10.22 -52.58
N SER A 279 -40.09 -11.36 -51.89
CA SER A 279 -40.54 -12.72 -52.36
C SER A 279 -39.69 -13.40 -53.46
N ASP A 280 -39.45 -14.73 -53.52
CA ASP A 280 -39.62 -15.91 -52.64
C ASP A 280 -38.98 -17.16 -53.34
N SER A 281 -38.75 -18.31 -52.65
CA SER A 281 -38.74 -19.73 -53.17
C SER A 281 -37.89 -20.73 -52.34
N SER A 282 -38.16 -22.04 -52.51
CA SER A 282 -37.92 -23.15 -51.55
C SER A 282 -37.55 -24.49 -52.23
N VAL A 283 -37.34 -25.58 -51.45
CA VAL A 283 -37.03 -27.00 -51.82
C VAL A 283 -35.56 -27.21 -52.30
N GLY A 284 -34.73 -28.20 -51.93
CA GLY A 284 -34.72 -29.38 -51.01
C GLY A 284 -33.27 -29.98 -51.04
N GLU A 285 -32.83 -31.07 -50.38
CA GLU A 285 -33.43 -31.98 -49.40
C GLU A 285 -32.31 -32.66 -48.51
N GLU A 286 -32.37 -33.97 -48.21
CA GLU A 286 -31.43 -34.73 -47.33
C GLU A 286 -30.06 -35.14 -47.94
N THR A 287 -28.97 -35.01 -47.17
CA THR A 287 -28.05 -36.12 -46.78
C THR A 287 -26.91 -35.64 -45.85
N LEU A 288 -26.56 -36.45 -44.84
CA LEU A 288 -25.30 -36.37 -44.07
C LEU A 288 -24.18 -37.13 -44.82
N PRO A 289 -22.86 -36.92 -44.57
CA PRO A 289 -22.24 -36.24 -43.43
C PRO A 289 -21.22 -35.12 -43.80
N SER A 290 -20.59 -34.54 -42.78
CA SER A 290 -19.73 -33.35 -42.86
C SER A 290 -18.48 -33.46 -43.75
N PRO A 291 -18.24 -32.47 -44.64
CA PRO A 291 -16.91 -32.15 -45.15
C PRO A 291 -16.36 -30.85 -44.53
N SER A 292 -15.09 -30.88 -44.14
CA SER A 292 -14.30 -29.78 -43.56
C SER A 292 -14.64 -28.38 -44.11
N LEU A 293 -15.18 -27.49 -43.25
CA LEU A 293 -15.40 -26.09 -43.59
C LEU A 293 -14.08 -25.37 -43.90
N LYS A 294 -13.96 -24.86 -45.14
CA LYS A 294 -12.80 -24.08 -45.62
C LYS A 294 -12.43 -22.96 -44.62
N PRO A 295 -11.13 -22.71 -44.33
CA PRO A 295 -10.70 -21.79 -43.26
C PRO A 295 -11.35 -20.40 -43.30
N GLY A 296 -11.52 -19.82 -44.49
CA GLY A 296 -12.14 -18.50 -44.67
C GLY A 296 -13.58 -18.39 -44.16
N LYS A 297 -14.37 -19.49 -44.15
CA LYS A 297 -15.74 -19.46 -43.57
C LYS A 297 -15.69 -19.34 -42.04
N LYS A 298 -14.71 -19.96 -41.37
CA LYS A 298 -14.55 -19.88 -39.91
C LYS A 298 -14.09 -18.49 -39.46
N VAL A 299 -13.20 -17.86 -40.22
CA VAL A 299 -12.75 -16.47 -39.96
C VAL A 299 -13.94 -15.52 -40.06
N ALA A 300 -14.73 -15.57 -41.14
CA ALA A 300 -15.90 -14.71 -41.33
C ALA A 300 -16.98 -14.90 -40.24
N GLU A 301 -17.17 -16.14 -39.76
CA GLU A 301 -18.08 -16.42 -38.64
C GLU A 301 -17.59 -15.82 -37.31
N ALA A 302 -16.27 -15.86 -37.06
CA ALA A 302 -15.66 -15.25 -35.89
C ALA A 302 -15.71 -13.71 -35.94
N GLU A 303 -15.48 -13.10 -37.11
CA GLU A 303 -15.60 -11.64 -37.31
C GLU A 303 -17.02 -11.15 -37.02
N LYS A 304 -18.05 -11.87 -37.51
CA LYS A 304 -19.44 -11.55 -37.21
C LYS A 304 -19.75 -11.61 -35.70
N LYS A 305 -19.14 -12.54 -34.96
CA LYS A 305 -19.31 -12.66 -33.50
C LYS A 305 -18.64 -11.53 -32.73
N VAL A 306 -17.49 -11.01 -33.22
CA VAL A 306 -16.88 -9.78 -32.67
C VAL A 306 -17.79 -8.58 -32.90
N GLU A 307 -18.30 -8.40 -34.12
CA GLU A 307 -19.19 -7.28 -34.46
C GLU A 307 -20.49 -7.28 -33.62
N GLU A 308 -21.06 -8.46 -33.35
CA GLU A 308 -22.24 -8.60 -32.48
C GLU A 308 -21.91 -8.25 -31.01
N ALA A 309 -20.77 -8.71 -30.48
CA ALA A 309 -20.31 -8.38 -29.14
C ALA A 309 -20.05 -6.87 -28.99
N GLU A 310 -19.39 -6.25 -29.98
CA GLU A 310 -19.17 -4.80 -30.00
C GLU A 310 -20.48 -4.01 -29.98
N LYS A 311 -21.50 -4.44 -30.74
CA LYS A 311 -22.82 -3.80 -30.74
C LYS A 311 -23.48 -3.89 -29.37
N LYS A 312 -23.37 -5.03 -28.67
CA LYS A 312 -23.86 -5.20 -27.30
C LYS A 312 -23.13 -4.29 -26.31
N ALA A 313 -21.80 -4.21 -26.35
CA ALA A 313 -21.03 -3.32 -25.50
C ALA A 313 -21.32 -1.83 -25.76
N LYS A 314 -21.50 -1.43 -27.04
CA LYS A 314 -21.89 -0.07 -27.43
C LYS A 314 -23.32 0.28 -26.96
N ALA A 315 -24.26 -0.67 -27.02
CA ALA A 315 -25.61 -0.50 -26.49
C ALA A 315 -25.62 -0.31 -24.97
N GLN A 316 -24.93 -1.18 -24.22
CA GLN A 316 -24.79 -1.08 -22.76
C GLN A 316 -24.16 0.26 -22.36
N LYS A 317 -23.14 0.72 -23.09
CA LYS A 317 -22.49 2.02 -22.83
C LYS A 317 -23.43 3.22 -23.00
N GLU A 318 -24.35 3.17 -23.95
CA GLU A 318 -25.35 4.23 -24.15
C GLU A 318 -26.49 4.13 -23.12
N GLU A 319 -26.87 2.92 -22.70
CA GLU A 319 -27.82 2.70 -21.60
C GLU A 319 -27.26 3.24 -20.27
N ASP A 320 -26.01 2.90 -19.94
CA ASP A 320 -25.31 3.41 -18.75
C ASP A 320 -25.21 4.94 -18.77
N ARG A 321 -24.92 5.54 -19.93
CA ARG A 321 -24.85 7.01 -20.09
C ARG A 321 -26.21 7.68 -19.89
N ARG A 322 -27.32 6.98 -20.12
CA ARG A 322 -28.68 7.46 -19.87
C ARG A 322 -29.12 7.28 -18.42
N ASN A 323 -28.83 6.13 -17.84
CA ASN A 323 -29.23 5.80 -16.46
C ASN A 323 -28.32 6.47 -15.41
N TYR A 324 -27.05 6.70 -15.73
CA TYR A 324 -26.03 7.25 -14.82
C TYR A 324 -25.19 8.37 -15.48
N PRO A 325 -25.81 9.48 -15.91
CA PRO A 325 -25.14 10.52 -16.71
C PRO A 325 -24.00 11.27 -15.99
N THR A 326 -23.92 11.17 -14.66
CA THR A 326 -22.88 11.79 -13.82
C THR A 326 -21.79 10.81 -13.37
N ASN A 327 -21.89 9.52 -13.72
CA ASN A 327 -20.94 8.51 -13.27
C ASN A 327 -19.62 8.57 -14.06
N THR A 328 -18.49 8.64 -13.35
CA THR A 328 -17.14 8.67 -13.93
C THR A 328 -16.52 7.28 -14.09
N TYR A 329 -17.16 6.24 -13.55
CA TYR A 329 -16.69 4.85 -13.56
C TYR A 329 -17.57 3.96 -14.46
N LYS A 330 -16.99 2.88 -15.01
CA LYS A 330 -17.74 1.88 -15.79
C LYS A 330 -18.64 1.06 -14.86
N THR A 331 -19.81 0.64 -15.36
CA THR A 331 -20.66 -0.33 -14.66
C THR A 331 -20.06 -1.74 -14.80
N LEU A 332 -20.50 -2.66 -13.94
CA LEU A 332 -20.09 -4.06 -14.02
C LEU A 332 -20.66 -4.72 -15.29
N GLU A 333 -21.85 -4.29 -15.70
CA GLU A 333 -22.55 -4.72 -16.92
C GLU A 333 -21.76 -4.33 -18.18
N LEU A 334 -21.25 -3.10 -18.25
CA LEU A 334 -20.37 -2.64 -19.34
C LEU A 334 -18.99 -3.31 -19.27
N GLU A 335 -18.45 -3.56 -18.08
CA GLU A 335 -17.16 -4.26 -17.92
C GLU A 335 -17.25 -5.72 -18.41
N ILE A 336 -18.36 -6.41 -18.13
CA ILE A 336 -18.66 -7.74 -18.68
C ILE A 336 -18.78 -7.67 -20.21
N ALA A 337 -19.56 -6.73 -20.75
CA ALA A 337 -19.74 -6.61 -22.20
C ALA A 337 -18.42 -6.27 -22.94
N GLU A 338 -17.56 -5.42 -22.36
CA GLU A 338 -16.21 -5.17 -22.89
C GLU A 338 -15.27 -6.38 -22.74
N SER A 339 -15.46 -7.23 -21.72
CA SER A 339 -14.69 -8.46 -21.56
C SER A 339 -15.07 -9.51 -22.61
N ASP A 340 -16.37 -9.64 -22.91
CA ASP A 340 -16.86 -10.53 -23.96
C ASP A 340 -16.31 -10.15 -25.35
N VAL A 341 -16.22 -8.85 -25.66
CA VAL A 341 -15.54 -8.37 -26.89
C VAL A 341 -14.10 -8.86 -26.95
N LYS A 342 -13.31 -8.67 -25.88
CA LYS A 342 -11.90 -9.12 -25.83
C LYS A 342 -11.76 -10.64 -25.97
N VAL A 343 -12.72 -11.43 -25.46
CA VAL A 343 -12.75 -12.89 -25.67
C VAL A 343 -12.99 -13.21 -27.14
N LYS A 344 -13.91 -12.52 -27.82
CA LYS A 344 -14.21 -12.75 -29.24
C LYS A 344 -13.07 -12.27 -30.15
N GLU A 345 -12.41 -11.17 -29.82
CA GLU A 345 -11.20 -10.71 -30.51
C GLU A 345 -10.07 -11.74 -30.42
N ALA A 346 -9.80 -12.27 -29.21
CA ALA A 346 -8.78 -13.31 -29.03
C ALA A 346 -9.15 -14.64 -29.73
N GLU A 347 -10.43 -15.04 -29.70
CA GLU A 347 -10.91 -16.20 -30.48
C GLU A 347 -10.72 -15.98 -32.00
N LEU A 348 -10.93 -14.76 -32.48
CA LEU A 348 -10.71 -14.37 -33.87
C LEU A 348 -9.21 -14.39 -34.26
N GLU A 349 -8.32 -13.87 -33.40
CA GLU A 349 -6.87 -13.94 -33.63
C GLU A 349 -6.39 -15.40 -33.71
N LEU A 350 -6.86 -16.25 -32.80
CA LEU A 350 -6.57 -17.69 -32.83
C LEU A 350 -7.07 -18.35 -34.13
N VAL A 351 -8.32 -18.10 -34.54
CA VAL A 351 -8.88 -18.65 -35.80
C VAL A 351 -8.14 -18.12 -37.02
N LYS A 352 -7.68 -16.86 -37.01
CA LYS A 352 -6.84 -16.28 -38.07
C LYS A 352 -5.44 -16.90 -38.12
N GLU A 353 -4.85 -17.29 -36.98
CA GLU A 353 -3.55 -17.96 -36.95
C GLU A 353 -3.65 -19.45 -37.36
N GLU A 354 -4.68 -20.17 -36.92
CA GLU A 354 -4.94 -21.56 -37.32
C GLU A 354 -5.33 -21.71 -38.81
N ALA A 355 -5.83 -20.63 -39.42
CA ALA A 355 -6.18 -20.56 -40.84
C ALA A 355 -4.99 -20.27 -41.78
N LYS A 356 -3.79 -19.97 -41.25
CA LYS A 356 -2.59 -19.73 -42.07
C LYS A 356 -2.03 -21.03 -42.63
N GLU A 357 -1.52 -20.94 -43.84
CA GLU A 357 -0.92 -22.05 -44.58
C GLU A 357 0.41 -22.50 -43.94
N SER A 358 1.20 -21.55 -43.44
CA SER A 358 2.35 -21.80 -42.56
C SER A 358 1.95 -21.74 -41.08
N ARG A 359 1.65 -22.90 -40.49
CA ARG A 359 1.30 -23.00 -39.06
C ARG A 359 2.52 -22.89 -38.16
N ASN A 360 2.53 -21.89 -37.27
CA ASN A 360 3.47 -21.81 -36.15
C ASN A 360 2.79 -22.35 -34.89
N GLU A 361 3.13 -23.57 -34.48
CA GLU A 361 2.50 -24.26 -33.34
C GLU A 361 2.73 -23.56 -32.00
N GLU A 362 3.91 -22.97 -31.79
CA GLU A 362 4.25 -22.24 -30.57
C GLU A 362 3.40 -20.97 -30.44
N LYS A 363 3.19 -20.25 -31.55
CA LYS A 363 2.30 -19.09 -31.58
C LYS A 363 0.84 -19.47 -31.41
N ILE A 364 0.36 -20.57 -32.02
CA ILE A 364 -0.99 -21.09 -31.79
C ILE A 364 -1.19 -21.48 -30.30
N LYS A 365 -0.18 -22.04 -29.65
CA LYS A 365 -0.19 -22.33 -28.21
C LYS A 365 -0.27 -21.06 -27.36
N GLN A 366 0.44 -20.00 -27.74
CA GLN A 366 0.36 -18.69 -27.11
C GLN A 366 -1.04 -18.05 -27.25
N GLU A 367 -1.64 -18.08 -28.44
CA GLU A 367 -2.99 -17.56 -28.66
C GLU A 367 -4.07 -18.38 -27.90
N LYS A 368 -3.91 -19.70 -27.80
CA LYS A 368 -4.79 -20.54 -26.95
C LYS A 368 -4.74 -20.14 -25.48
N ALA A 369 -3.54 -19.91 -24.93
CA ALA A 369 -3.36 -19.46 -23.55
C ALA A 369 -3.96 -18.05 -23.32
N LYS A 370 -3.85 -17.14 -24.29
CA LYS A 370 -4.51 -15.82 -24.23
C LYS A 370 -6.04 -15.93 -24.21
N VAL A 371 -6.62 -16.77 -25.07
CA VAL A 371 -8.08 -17.03 -25.12
C VAL A 371 -8.58 -17.61 -23.79
N GLU A 372 -7.86 -18.57 -23.22
CA GLU A 372 -8.19 -19.18 -21.92
C GLU A 372 -8.13 -18.15 -20.78
N SER A 373 -7.07 -17.34 -20.73
CA SER A 373 -6.92 -16.24 -19.77
C SER A 373 -8.08 -15.23 -19.85
N LYS A 374 -8.46 -14.81 -21.06
CA LYS A 374 -9.59 -13.88 -21.26
C LYS A 374 -10.94 -14.49 -20.90
N LYS A 375 -11.15 -15.79 -21.15
CA LYS A 375 -12.35 -16.51 -20.69
C LYS A 375 -12.43 -16.64 -19.17
N ALA A 376 -11.30 -16.84 -18.50
CA ALA A 376 -11.24 -16.84 -17.04
C ALA A 376 -11.58 -15.46 -16.44
N GLU A 377 -11.11 -14.38 -17.07
CA GLU A 377 -11.43 -12.99 -16.70
C GLU A 377 -12.95 -12.71 -16.84
N ALA A 378 -13.55 -13.04 -17.98
CA ALA A 378 -15.00 -12.90 -18.20
C ALA A 378 -15.83 -13.74 -17.20
N THR A 379 -15.42 -15.00 -16.97
CA THR A 379 -16.09 -15.90 -16.00
C THR A 379 -16.02 -15.36 -14.57
N ARG A 380 -14.93 -14.67 -14.21
CA ARG A 380 -14.78 -14.03 -12.89
C ARG A 380 -15.75 -12.86 -12.74
N LEU A 381 -15.95 -12.04 -13.77
CA LEU A 381 -16.88 -10.91 -13.73
C LEU A 381 -18.35 -11.38 -13.60
N GLU A 382 -18.75 -12.43 -14.32
CA GLU A 382 -20.11 -13.01 -14.16
C GLU A 382 -20.33 -13.66 -12.78
N LYS A 383 -19.28 -14.25 -12.17
CA LYS A 383 -19.35 -14.70 -10.76
C LYS A 383 -19.56 -13.52 -9.80
N ILE A 384 -18.81 -12.43 -9.97
CA ILE A 384 -18.97 -11.20 -9.16
C ILE A 384 -20.40 -10.65 -9.27
N LYS A 385 -20.96 -10.59 -10.48
CA LYS A 385 -22.36 -10.18 -10.72
C LYS A 385 -23.37 -11.09 -10.02
N THR A 386 -23.18 -12.41 -10.13
CA THR A 386 -24.00 -13.43 -9.46
C THR A 386 -23.96 -13.29 -7.94
N ASP A 387 -22.78 -13.13 -7.36
CA ASP A 387 -22.61 -13.05 -5.91
C ASP A 387 -23.09 -11.70 -5.36
N ARG A 388 -22.93 -10.60 -6.11
CA ARG A 388 -23.54 -9.31 -5.80
C ARG A 388 -25.08 -9.39 -5.78
N LYS A 389 -25.69 -10.09 -6.75
CA LYS A 389 -27.14 -10.32 -6.79
C LYS A 389 -27.62 -11.15 -5.60
N LYS A 390 -26.92 -12.24 -5.24
CA LYS A 390 -27.22 -13.03 -4.03
C LYS A 390 -27.09 -12.20 -2.76
N ALA A 391 -26.06 -11.36 -2.64
CA ALA A 391 -25.87 -10.49 -1.49
C ALA A 391 -26.97 -9.42 -1.38
N GLU A 392 -27.47 -8.90 -2.51
CA GLU A 392 -28.60 -7.98 -2.52
C GLU A 392 -29.92 -8.69 -2.13
N GLU A 393 -30.16 -9.89 -2.64
CA GLU A 393 -31.34 -10.69 -2.27
C GLU A 393 -31.32 -11.09 -0.79
N ALA A 394 -30.15 -11.44 -0.24
CA ALA A 394 -29.96 -11.70 1.18
C ALA A 394 -30.23 -10.44 2.04
N LYS A 395 -29.80 -9.25 1.58
CA LYS A 395 -30.12 -7.97 2.24
C LYS A 395 -31.62 -7.68 2.21
N ARG A 396 -32.31 -7.96 1.09
CA ARG A 396 -33.77 -7.80 0.98
C ARG A 396 -34.50 -8.75 1.93
N LYS A 397 -34.08 -10.01 2.03
CA LYS A 397 -34.65 -11.01 2.97
C LYS A 397 -34.42 -10.64 4.43
N ALA A 398 -33.21 -10.19 4.80
CA ALA A 398 -32.94 -9.69 6.16
C ALA A 398 -33.81 -8.48 6.52
N ALA A 399 -33.97 -7.51 5.59
CA ALA A 399 -34.84 -6.35 5.78
C ALA A 399 -36.36 -6.69 5.78
N GLU A 400 -36.74 -7.89 5.36
CA GLU A 400 -38.10 -8.42 5.41
C GLU A 400 -38.33 -9.22 6.70
N GLU A 401 -37.35 -10.00 7.17
CA GLU A 401 -37.38 -10.67 8.48
C GLU A 401 -37.41 -9.69 9.66
N ASP A 402 -36.67 -8.57 9.59
CA ASP A 402 -36.73 -7.52 10.61
C ASP A 402 -38.10 -6.83 10.67
N LYS A 403 -38.85 -6.78 9.55
CA LYS A 403 -40.23 -6.25 9.52
C LYS A 403 -41.27 -7.19 10.14
N VAL A 404 -40.95 -8.47 10.33
CA VAL A 404 -41.87 -9.46 10.92
C VAL A 404 -41.74 -9.53 12.45
N LYS A 405 -40.70 -8.92 13.04
CA LYS A 405 -40.46 -8.96 14.50
C LYS A 405 -41.10 -7.83 15.31
N GLU A 406 -41.62 -6.77 14.70
CA GLU A 406 -42.42 -5.75 15.41
C GLU A 406 -43.93 -6.05 15.31
N LYS A 407 -44.46 -6.72 16.34
CA LYS A 407 -45.90 -6.74 16.63
C LYS A 407 -46.17 -5.80 17.83
N PRO A 408 -47.19 -4.93 17.80
CA PRO A 408 -47.33 -3.89 18.82
C PRO A 408 -47.72 -4.44 20.19
N ALA A 409 -47.05 -3.95 21.24
CA ALA A 409 -47.43 -4.17 22.64
C ALA A 409 -48.59 -3.22 23.07
N PRO A 410 -49.37 -3.56 24.11
CA PRO A 410 -50.70 -3.00 24.32
C PRO A 410 -50.74 -1.61 24.98
N LYS A 411 -51.88 -0.96 24.76
CA LYS A 411 -52.28 0.38 25.22
C LYS A 411 -52.61 0.38 26.73
N PRO A 412 -52.10 1.33 27.54
CA PRO A 412 -52.57 1.55 28.91
C PRO A 412 -53.93 2.28 28.94
N GLU A 413 -54.75 1.96 29.93
CA GLU A 413 -56.09 2.53 30.11
C GLU A 413 -56.12 3.78 31.02
N LYS A 414 -57.25 4.49 30.99
CA LYS A 414 -57.60 5.64 31.84
C LYS A 414 -57.72 5.26 33.33
N PRO A 415 -57.53 6.24 34.23
CA PRO A 415 -58.44 6.42 35.36
C PRO A 415 -59.45 7.58 35.16
N ALA A 416 -60.49 7.63 36.01
CA ALA A 416 -61.63 8.54 35.92
C ALA A 416 -61.66 9.64 37.01
N GLU A 417 -62.74 10.41 37.09
CA GLU A 417 -62.86 11.73 37.74
C GLU A 417 -63.34 11.76 39.22
N GLN A 418 -62.94 12.85 39.91
CA GLN A 418 -63.65 13.59 41.01
C GLN A 418 -63.79 12.94 42.42
N PRO A 419 -64.07 13.71 43.52
CA PRO A 419 -64.29 15.17 43.65
C PRO A 419 -63.53 15.96 44.76
N LYS A 420 -63.30 17.26 44.48
CA LYS A 420 -63.42 18.49 45.32
C LYS A 420 -63.02 18.51 46.82
N ALA A 421 -61.93 19.24 47.10
CA ALA A 421 -61.67 20.11 48.26
C ALA A 421 -60.40 20.98 48.00
N GLU A 422 -60.22 22.23 48.43
CA GLU A 422 -61.20 23.28 48.81
C GLU A 422 -60.63 24.71 48.51
N LYS A 423 -60.22 25.53 49.49
CA LYS A 423 -59.51 26.83 49.30
C LYS A 423 -58.57 27.20 50.46
N THR A 424 -57.52 27.99 50.16
CA THR A 424 -57.18 29.22 50.90
C THR A 424 -56.47 30.21 49.97
N ASP A 425 -56.66 31.50 50.23
CA ASP A 425 -56.17 32.60 49.40
C ASP A 425 -54.67 32.86 49.58
N ASP A 426 -53.95 33.15 48.49
CA ASP A 426 -53.06 34.31 48.43
C ASP A 426 -52.54 34.58 46.99
N GLN A 427 -52.20 35.84 46.72
CA GLN A 427 -51.42 36.31 45.55
C GLN A 427 -52.10 36.27 44.16
N GLN A 428 -53.35 36.74 44.09
CA GLN A 428 -53.91 37.34 42.87
C GLN A 428 -53.41 38.80 42.72
N ALA A 429 -52.13 39.00 42.38
CA ALA A 429 -51.51 40.33 42.37
C ALA A 429 -50.30 40.51 41.42
N GLU A 430 -50.38 40.08 40.15
CA GLU A 430 -49.46 40.61 39.10
C GLU A 430 -50.00 40.61 37.66
N GLU A 431 -51.29 40.31 37.41
CA GLU A 431 -51.88 40.33 36.06
C GLU A 431 -52.39 41.72 35.59
N ASP A 432 -52.20 42.77 36.39
CA ASP A 432 -52.80 44.10 36.18
C ASP A 432 -51.83 45.18 35.64
N TYR A 433 -50.65 44.78 35.12
CA TYR A 433 -49.65 45.71 34.57
C TYR A 433 -49.18 45.35 33.14
N ALA A 434 -50.13 45.33 32.19
CA ALA A 434 -49.84 45.46 30.75
C ALA A 434 -51.06 45.86 29.90
N ARG A 435 -52.29 45.61 30.38
CA ARG A 435 -53.53 45.87 29.61
C ARG A 435 -54.01 47.32 29.72
N ARG A 436 -53.15 48.33 29.46
CA ARG A 436 -53.57 49.75 29.53
C ARG A 436 -52.73 50.78 28.74
N SER A 437 -52.70 50.72 27.40
CA SER A 437 -52.29 51.89 26.60
C SER A 437 -52.75 51.92 25.13
N GLU A 438 -53.93 51.40 24.78
CA GLU A 438 -54.40 51.36 23.37
C GLU A 438 -55.73 52.08 23.06
N GLU A 439 -56.26 52.86 24.01
CA GLU A 439 -57.47 53.70 23.81
C GLU A 439 -57.24 55.19 24.08
N LYS A 440 -56.28 55.79 23.35
CA LYS A 440 -56.27 57.24 23.14
C LYS A 440 -55.67 57.57 21.78
N TYR A 441 -56.31 58.49 21.05
CA TYR A 441 -56.02 58.92 19.67
C TYR A 441 -56.50 58.00 18.54
N ASN A 442 -57.79 58.07 18.23
CA ASN A 442 -58.22 58.32 16.84
C ASN A 442 -59.65 58.86 16.73
N ARG A 443 -59.80 60.20 16.58
CA ARG A 443 -60.97 60.82 15.92
C ARG A 443 -60.72 62.27 15.48
N LEU A 444 -60.34 62.45 14.20
CA LEU A 444 -60.42 63.67 13.35
C LEU A 444 -59.69 64.96 13.84
N THR A 445 -59.15 65.86 13.01
CA THR A 445 -59.30 66.15 11.55
C THR A 445 -57.99 66.53 10.84
N GLN A 446 -57.89 66.17 9.54
CA GLN A 446 -57.23 66.88 8.42
C GLN A 446 -55.80 67.45 8.55
N GLN A 447 -54.83 66.82 7.87
CA GLN A 447 -54.14 67.34 6.66
C GLN A 447 -53.08 66.35 6.13
N GLN A 448 -52.73 66.43 4.85
CA GLN A 448 -51.72 65.61 4.12
C GLN A 448 -51.01 66.50 3.09
N PRO A 449 -49.80 66.15 2.56
CA PRO A 449 -48.79 65.17 3.00
C PRO A 449 -47.39 65.87 3.13
N PRO A 450 -46.19 65.21 3.17
CA PRO A 450 -45.65 64.25 2.17
C PRO A 450 -45.23 62.89 2.76
N LYS A 451 -44.84 61.96 1.87
CA LYS A 451 -44.44 60.57 2.18
C LYS A 451 -43.11 60.46 2.95
N THR A 452 -43.06 59.52 3.88
CA THR A 452 -41.82 58.84 4.33
C THR A 452 -42.13 57.38 4.68
N GLU A 453 -41.09 56.55 4.71
CA GLU A 453 -41.19 55.10 4.50
C GLU A 453 -41.60 54.30 5.75
N LYS A 454 -42.23 53.13 5.50
CA LYS A 454 -42.71 52.19 6.51
C LYS A 454 -41.53 51.48 7.20
N PRO A 455 -41.39 51.56 8.55
CA PRO A 455 -40.40 50.75 9.26
C PRO A 455 -40.68 49.25 9.10
N ALA A 456 -39.63 48.47 8.88
CA ALA A 456 -39.73 47.01 8.79
C ALA A 456 -40.10 46.40 10.14
N GLN A 457 -40.91 45.32 10.12
CA GLN A 457 -41.18 44.55 11.34
C GLN A 457 -39.90 43.89 11.87
N PRO A 458 -39.73 43.76 13.19
CA PRO A 458 -38.65 42.95 13.76
C PRO A 458 -38.85 41.49 13.34
N SER A 459 -38.00 40.99 12.45
CA SER A 459 -37.92 39.57 12.13
C SER A 459 -37.54 38.79 13.40
N THR A 460 -38.30 37.75 13.75
CA THR A 460 -37.89 36.83 14.81
C THR A 460 -36.51 36.25 14.49
N PRO A 461 -35.56 36.23 15.45
CA PRO A 461 -34.21 35.75 15.19
C PRO A 461 -34.26 34.28 14.80
N LYS A 462 -33.65 33.93 13.66
CA LYS A 462 -33.43 32.54 13.26
C LYS A 462 -32.47 31.92 14.27
N THR A 463 -32.87 30.86 14.94
CA THR A 463 -32.02 30.10 15.88
C THR A 463 -32.11 28.60 15.59
N GLY A 464 -31.03 27.88 15.92
CA GLY A 464 -30.87 26.45 15.68
C GLY A 464 -30.64 26.09 14.20
N TRP A 465 -30.85 24.81 13.87
CA TRP A 465 -30.77 24.30 12.52
C TRP A 465 -31.88 24.86 11.62
N LYS A 466 -31.51 25.33 10.43
CA LYS A 466 -32.42 25.79 9.37
C LYS A 466 -31.97 25.23 8.03
N GLN A 467 -32.93 24.86 7.18
CA GLN A 467 -32.66 24.46 5.81
C GLN A 467 -33.06 25.59 4.86
N GLU A 468 -32.11 26.09 4.06
CA GLU A 468 -32.30 27.21 3.13
C GLU A 468 -31.70 26.82 1.79
N ASN A 469 -32.49 26.93 0.70
CA ASN A 469 -32.11 26.48 -0.65
C ASN A 469 -31.57 25.02 -0.70
N GLY A 470 -32.11 24.14 0.14
CA GLY A 470 -31.69 22.73 0.26
C GLY A 470 -30.47 22.48 1.16
N MET A 471 -29.69 23.52 1.48
CA MET A 471 -28.51 23.44 2.35
C MET A 471 -28.90 23.65 3.82
N TRP A 472 -28.24 22.95 4.74
CA TRP A 472 -28.42 23.15 6.18
C TRP A 472 -27.46 24.21 6.72
N TYR A 473 -27.97 25.05 7.61
CA TYR A 473 -27.25 26.10 8.33
C TYR A 473 -27.58 25.99 9.82
N PHE A 474 -26.69 26.47 10.68
CA PHE A 474 -26.96 26.60 12.11
C PHE A 474 -26.83 28.06 12.53
N TYR A 475 -27.85 28.57 13.21
CA TYR A 475 -27.84 29.91 13.79
C TYR A 475 -27.77 29.83 15.32
N ASN A 476 -26.83 30.58 15.90
CA ASN A 476 -26.65 30.71 17.34
C ASN A 476 -27.83 31.47 17.98
N THR A 477 -27.89 31.51 19.31
CA THR A 477 -28.97 32.18 20.06
C THR A 477 -29.04 33.69 19.86
N ASP A 478 -27.95 34.32 19.43
CA ASP A 478 -27.86 35.73 19.04
C ASP A 478 -28.26 35.99 17.57
N GLY A 479 -28.63 34.95 16.82
CA GLY A 479 -28.93 35.01 15.39
C GLY A 479 -27.71 35.00 14.47
N SER A 480 -26.49 34.91 15.00
CA SER A 480 -25.28 34.77 14.19
C SER A 480 -25.18 33.37 13.55
N MET A 481 -24.62 33.28 12.34
CA MET A 481 -24.47 32.01 11.62
C MET A 481 -23.17 31.30 12.06
N ALA A 482 -23.26 30.03 12.45
CA ALA A 482 -22.11 29.24 12.83
C ALA A 482 -21.24 28.84 11.63
N THR A 483 -19.93 28.80 11.83
CA THR A 483 -18.92 28.30 10.88
C THR A 483 -17.87 27.48 11.62
N GLY A 484 -17.18 26.59 10.92
CA GLY A 484 -16.22 25.65 11.52
C GLY A 484 -16.90 24.49 12.24
N TRP A 485 -16.24 23.93 13.25
CA TRP A 485 -16.77 22.83 14.05
C TRP A 485 -17.85 23.29 15.03
N LEU A 486 -19.00 22.62 14.99
CA LEU A 486 -20.11 22.81 15.90
C LEU A 486 -20.38 21.50 16.65
N GLN A 487 -20.46 21.56 17.98
CA GLN A 487 -21.03 20.47 18.77
C GLN A 487 -22.50 20.77 19.06
N ASN A 488 -23.40 19.87 18.68
CA ASN A 488 -24.84 20.00 18.92
C ASN A 488 -25.42 18.63 19.29
N ASN A 489 -26.19 18.56 20.38
CA ASN A 489 -26.82 17.34 20.89
C ASN A 489 -25.88 16.11 20.96
N GLY A 490 -24.64 16.32 21.43
CA GLY A 490 -23.63 15.28 21.58
C GLY A 490 -22.91 14.87 20.28
N SER A 491 -23.36 15.34 19.11
CA SER A 491 -22.73 15.09 17.82
C SER A 491 -21.90 16.29 17.36
N TRP A 492 -20.82 16.01 16.61
CA TRP A 492 -20.01 17.04 15.95
C TRP A 492 -20.45 17.21 14.50
N TYR A 493 -20.50 18.47 14.06
CA TYR A 493 -20.85 18.88 12.70
C TYR A 493 -19.80 19.87 12.21
N TYR A 494 -19.65 20.00 10.90
CA TYR A 494 -18.81 21.03 10.30
C TYR A 494 -19.63 21.94 9.39
N LEU A 495 -19.56 23.24 9.64
CA LEU A 495 -20.17 24.28 8.84
C LEU A 495 -19.06 24.94 8.01
N ASN A 496 -19.22 24.96 6.69
CA ASN A 496 -18.28 25.59 5.77
C ASN A 496 -18.17 27.10 6.03
N ALA A 497 -17.21 27.78 5.39
CA ALA A 497 -17.03 29.23 5.54
C ALA A 497 -18.25 30.07 5.10
N ASN A 498 -19.13 29.52 4.27
CA ASN A 498 -20.41 30.10 3.88
C ASN A 498 -21.57 29.71 4.83
N GLY A 499 -21.30 29.04 5.95
CA GLY A 499 -22.27 28.55 6.94
C GLY A 499 -22.97 27.23 6.58
N SER A 500 -22.78 26.70 5.37
CA SER A 500 -23.47 25.47 4.95
C SER A 500 -22.85 24.21 5.58
N MET A 501 -23.68 23.28 6.04
CA MET A 501 -23.26 22.02 6.63
C MET A 501 -22.54 21.12 5.62
N ALA A 502 -21.36 20.61 6.01
CA ALA A 502 -20.58 19.66 5.21
C ALA A 502 -21.06 18.22 5.40
N THR A 503 -20.93 17.42 4.35
CA THR A 503 -21.17 15.98 4.30
C THR A 503 -20.06 15.31 3.50
N GLY A 504 -19.80 14.02 3.75
CA GLY A 504 -18.71 13.28 3.14
C GLY A 504 -17.34 13.59 3.77
N TRP A 505 -16.28 13.41 2.99
CA TRP A 505 -14.90 13.63 3.46
C TRP A 505 -14.57 15.12 3.61
N LEU A 506 -14.02 15.48 4.76
CA LEU A 506 -13.52 16.82 5.08
C LEU A 506 -12.04 16.72 5.47
N GLN A 507 -11.19 17.54 4.85
CA GLN A 507 -9.84 17.78 5.34
C GLN A 507 -9.83 19.06 6.19
N ASN A 508 -9.36 18.97 7.44
CA ASN A 508 -9.23 20.10 8.34
C ASN A 508 -7.94 19.98 9.18
N ASN A 509 -7.11 21.03 9.19
CA ASN A 509 -5.83 21.08 9.91
C ASN A 509 -4.93 19.85 9.67
N GLY A 510 -4.83 19.41 8.40
CA GLY A 510 -4.02 18.26 7.99
C GLY A 510 -4.60 16.88 8.35
N SER A 511 -5.72 16.82 9.05
CA SER A 511 -6.43 15.57 9.36
C SER A 511 -7.66 15.40 8.47
N TRP A 512 -7.98 14.15 8.12
CA TRP A 512 -9.23 13.81 7.42
C TRP A 512 -10.30 13.40 8.42
N TYR A 513 -11.53 13.81 8.15
CA TYR A 513 -12.74 13.49 8.90
C TYR A 513 -13.82 13.05 7.91
N TYR A 514 -14.82 12.30 8.37
CA TYR A 514 -15.98 11.97 7.56
C TYR A 514 -17.25 12.45 8.26
N LEU A 515 -18.06 13.23 7.56
CA LEU A 515 -19.37 13.69 8.01
C LEU A 515 -20.42 12.82 7.32
N ASN A 516 -21.31 12.20 8.09
CA ASN A 516 -22.38 11.36 7.55
C ASN A 516 -23.38 12.19 6.72
N ALA A 517 -24.33 11.54 6.05
CA ALA A 517 -25.35 12.23 5.24
C ALA A 517 -26.22 13.22 6.04
N ASN A 518 -26.34 13.03 7.37
CA ASN A 518 -26.99 13.95 8.30
C ASN A 518 -26.04 15.03 8.88
N GLY A 519 -24.80 15.13 8.37
CA GLY A 519 -23.76 16.04 8.82
C GLY A 519 -23.01 15.63 10.09
N ALA A 520 -23.44 14.60 10.81
CA ALA A 520 -22.78 14.17 12.04
C ALA A 520 -21.45 13.46 11.73
N MET A 521 -20.38 13.85 12.40
CA MET A 521 -19.05 13.29 12.28
C MET A 521 -19.02 11.80 12.66
N ALA A 522 -18.45 10.97 11.79
CA ALA A 522 -18.27 9.55 12.01
C ALA A 522 -17.06 9.25 12.91
N THR A 523 -17.17 8.16 13.66
CA THR A 523 -16.09 7.55 14.46
C THR A 523 -16.15 6.03 14.29
N GLY A 524 -15.02 5.33 14.50
CA GLY A 524 -14.91 3.89 14.30
C GLY A 524 -14.73 3.50 12.83
N TRP A 525 -15.12 2.29 12.48
CA TRP A 525 -14.99 1.74 11.12
C TRP A 525 -16.01 2.35 10.15
N LEU A 526 -15.52 2.87 9.03
CA LEU A 526 -16.31 3.39 7.92
C LEU A 526 -16.02 2.57 6.66
N GLN A 527 -17.06 2.08 6.00
CA GLN A 527 -16.94 1.56 4.63
C GLN A 527 -17.29 2.66 3.64
N TYR A 528 -16.34 3.04 2.78
CA TYR A 528 -16.52 4.07 1.76
C TYR A 528 -15.91 3.63 0.43
N ASN A 529 -16.69 3.69 -0.65
CA ASN A 529 -16.27 3.30 -2.01
C ASN A 529 -15.54 1.93 -2.09
N GLY A 530 -16.09 0.92 -1.41
CA GLY A 530 -15.52 -0.44 -1.37
C GLY A 530 -14.31 -0.63 -0.45
N SER A 531 -13.71 0.44 0.08
CA SER A 531 -12.60 0.40 1.04
C SER A 531 -13.09 0.60 2.47
N TRP A 532 -12.36 0.04 3.44
CA TRP A 532 -12.56 0.30 4.86
C TRP A 532 -11.58 1.37 5.34
N TYR A 533 -12.06 2.26 6.20
CA TYR A 533 -11.30 3.32 6.87
C TYR A 533 -11.61 3.26 8.36
N TYR A 534 -10.72 3.78 9.19
CA TYR A 534 -10.98 3.93 10.62
C TYR A 534 -10.87 5.40 11.02
N LEU A 535 -11.92 5.94 11.63
CA LEU A 535 -11.96 7.27 12.22
C LEU A 535 -11.76 7.10 13.72
N ASN A 536 -10.78 7.80 14.30
CA ASN A 536 -10.52 7.74 15.74
C ASN A 536 -11.68 8.32 16.55
N SER A 537 -11.63 8.23 17.89
CA SER A 537 -12.66 8.80 18.77
C SER A 537 -12.85 10.31 18.64
N ASN A 538 -11.84 11.03 18.15
CA ASN A 538 -11.91 12.45 17.80
C ASN A 538 -12.34 12.70 16.33
N GLY A 539 -12.74 11.66 15.60
CA GLY A 539 -13.12 11.70 14.18
C GLY A 539 -11.97 11.75 13.17
N ALA A 540 -10.72 11.91 13.61
CA ALA A 540 -9.59 11.97 12.70
C ALA A 540 -9.26 10.59 12.13
N MET A 541 -9.14 10.48 10.81
CA MET A 541 -8.81 9.24 10.09
C MET A 541 -7.45 8.69 10.51
N ALA A 542 -7.40 7.41 10.85
CA ALA A 542 -6.18 6.69 11.18
C ALA A 542 -5.39 6.25 9.94
N THR A 543 -4.07 6.21 10.06
CA THR A 543 -3.13 5.64 9.10
C THR A 543 -2.09 4.81 9.85
N GLY A 544 -1.44 3.86 9.16
CA GLY A 544 -0.49 2.92 9.76
C GLY A 544 -1.17 1.81 10.57
N TRP A 545 -0.46 1.28 11.57
CA TRP A 545 -0.94 0.20 12.43
C TRP A 545 -2.03 0.67 13.40
N LEU A 546 -3.16 -0.03 13.42
CA LEU A 546 -4.28 0.17 14.33
C LEU A 546 -4.52 -1.10 15.14
N GLN A 547 -4.63 -0.98 16.46
CA GLN A 547 -5.16 -2.06 17.29
C GLN A 547 -6.64 -1.80 17.59
N TYR A 548 -7.50 -2.77 17.28
CA TYR A 548 -8.95 -2.69 17.49
C TYR A 548 -9.47 -4.06 17.94
N ASN A 549 -10.21 -4.10 19.06
CA ASN A 549 -10.76 -5.32 19.67
C ASN A 549 -9.75 -6.49 19.76
N GLY A 550 -8.52 -6.19 20.21
CA GLY A 550 -7.44 -7.17 20.37
C GLY A 550 -6.75 -7.62 19.08
N SER A 551 -7.26 -7.24 17.91
CA SER A 551 -6.66 -7.51 16.60
C SER A 551 -5.88 -6.31 16.07
N TRP A 552 -4.81 -6.57 15.32
CA TRP A 552 -4.08 -5.54 14.58
C TRP A 552 -4.60 -5.43 13.15
N TYR A 553 -4.64 -4.21 12.63
CA TYR A 553 -5.02 -3.84 11.29
C TYR A 553 -3.98 -2.86 10.74
N TYR A 554 -3.87 -2.74 9.42
CA TYR A 554 -3.02 -1.73 8.80
C TYR A 554 -3.83 -0.87 7.82
N LEU A 555 -3.78 0.44 8.03
CA LEU A 555 -4.37 1.45 7.15
C LEU A 555 -3.23 2.06 6.33
N ASN A 556 -3.36 2.16 5.01
CA ASN A 556 -2.33 2.75 4.16
C ASN A 556 -2.24 4.30 4.36
N SER A 557 -1.34 4.96 3.61
CA SER A 557 -1.16 6.42 3.68
C SER A 557 -2.45 7.22 3.42
N ASN A 558 -3.39 6.63 2.68
CA ASN A 558 -4.66 7.25 2.30
C ASN A 558 -5.80 6.79 3.25
N GLY A 559 -5.48 6.10 4.35
CA GLY A 559 -6.40 5.61 5.36
C GLY A 559 -7.16 4.33 5.00
N ALA A 560 -6.97 3.79 3.79
CA ALA A 560 -7.66 2.58 3.37
C ALA A 560 -7.00 1.33 3.96
N MET A 561 -7.81 0.44 4.52
CA MET A 561 -7.39 -0.81 5.15
C MET A 561 -6.76 -1.78 4.14
N VAL A 562 -5.61 -2.33 4.51
CA VAL A 562 -4.84 -3.28 3.70
C VAL A 562 -5.26 -4.72 4.03
N THR A 563 -5.31 -5.56 2.99
CA THR A 563 -5.49 -7.01 3.07
C THR A 563 -4.42 -7.69 2.20
N GLY A 564 -4.10 -8.96 2.50
CA GLY A 564 -3.01 -9.71 1.88
C GLY A 564 -1.65 -9.40 2.48
N TRP A 565 -0.59 -9.66 1.70
CA TRP A 565 0.80 -9.43 2.11
C TRP A 565 1.14 -7.94 2.17
N LEU A 566 1.74 -7.52 3.28
CA LEU A 566 2.25 -6.17 3.54
C LEU A 566 3.74 -6.24 3.89
N GLN A 567 4.56 -5.47 3.19
CA GLN A 567 5.92 -5.19 3.64
C GLN A 567 5.95 -3.87 4.43
N ASN A 568 6.40 -3.92 5.68
CA ASN A 568 6.51 -2.75 6.55
C ASN A 568 7.82 -2.81 7.34
N ASN A 569 8.63 -1.74 7.27
CA ASN A 569 9.94 -1.63 7.95
C ASN A 569 10.86 -2.84 7.74
N GLY A 570 10.92 -3.38 6.52
CA GLY A 570 11.77 -4.51 6.15
C GLY A 570 11.22 -5.90 6.53
N SER A 571 10.14 -5.97 7.31
CA SER A 571 9.44 -7.22 7.65
C SER A 571 8.20 -7.43 6.79
N TRP A 572 7.85 -8.68 6.52
CA TRP A 572 6.59 -9.07 5.88
C TRP A 572 5.54 -9.43 6.93
N TYR A 573 4.30 -9.02 6.68
CA TYR A 573 3.12 -9.31 7.49
C TYR A 573 2.01 -9.80 6.55
N TYR A 574 1.03 -10.51 7.08
CA TYR A 574 -0.16 -10.88 6.33
C TYR A 574 -1.42 -10.37 7.04
N LEU A 575 -2.25 -9.63 6.30
CA LEU A 575 -3.55 -9.15 6.75
C LEU A 575 -4.61 -10.04 6.11
N ASN A 576 -5.48 -10.64 6.92
CA ASN A 576 -6.57 -11.49 6.47
C ASN A 576 -7.59 -10.70 5.63
N ALA A 577 -8.55 -11.40 4.99
CA ALA A 577 -9.58 -10.76 4.17
C ALA A 577 -10.48 -9.76 4.93
N ASN A 578 -10.59 -9.90 6.25
CA ASN A 578 -11.27 -8.96 7.15
C ASN A 578 -10.34 -7.84 7.68
N GLY A 579 -9.09 -7.77 7.22
CA GLY A 579 -8.06 -6.82 7.64
C GLY A 579 -7.26 -7.19 8.89
N SER A 580 -7.62 -8.25 9.63
CA SER A 580 -6.88 -8.61 10.84
C SER A 580 -5.53 -9.23 10.52
N MET A 581 -4.47 -8.86 11.25
CA MET A 581 -3.14 -9.41 11.10
C MET A 581 -3.09 -10.88 11.52
N ALA A 582 -2.53 -11.74 10.66
CA ALA A 582 -2.30 -13.14 10.95
C ALA A 582 -1.07 -13.35 11.85
N THR A 583 -1.13 -14.40 12.67
CA THR A 583 -0.01 -14.92 13.49
C THR A 583 -0.04 -16.45 13.43
N GLY A 584 1.09 -17.10 13.70
CA GLY A 584 1.24 -18.55 13.57
C GLY A 584 1.36 -19.02 12.12
N TRP A 585 0.93 -20.26 11.87
CA TRP A 585 0.96 -20.88 10.54
C TRP A 585 -0.11 -20.30 9.61
N LEU A 586 0.30 -19.88 8.42
CA LEU A 586 -0.54 -19.37 7.34
C LEU A 586 -0.34 -20.23 6.09
N GLN A 587 -1.43 -20.72 5.50
CA GLN A 587 -1.39 -21.26 4.15
C GLN A 587 -1.83 -20.20 3.14
N ASN A 588 -0.99 -19.89 2.15
CA ASN A 588 -1.28 -18.95 1.09
C ASN A 588 -0.79 -19.50 -0.25
N ASN A 589 -1.69 -19.55 -1.25
CA ASN A 589 -1.39 -20.05 -2.61
C ASN A 589 -0.68 -21.43 -2.65
N GLY A 590 -1.09 -22.34 -1.76
CA GLY A 590 -0.52 -23.70 -1.65
C GLY A 590 0.80 -23.80 -0.86
N SER A 591 1.45 -22.67 -0.54
CA SER A 591 2.63 -22.64 0.33
C SER A 591 2.25 -22.35 1.78
N TRP A 592 3.00 -22.93 2.72
CA TRP A 592 2.91 -22.59 4.14
C TRP A 592 3.94 -21.52 4.51
N TYR A 593 3.57 -20.64 5.42
CA TYR A 593 4.37 -19.56 5.99
C TYR A 593 4.18 -19.54 7.49
N TYR A 594 5.13 -18.98 8.24
CA TYR A 594 4.97 -18.76 9.67
C TYR A 594 5.15 -17.28 10.01
N LEU A 595 4.15 -16.71 10.70
CA LEU A 595 4.16 -15.35 11.22
C LEU A 595 4.38 -15.44 12.74
N ASN A 596 5.34 -14.70 13.28
CA ASN A 596 5.59 -14.71 14.73
C ASN A 596 4.46 -14.02 15.52
N ALA A 597 4.59 -13.95 16.86
CA ALA A 597 3.57 -13.33 17.72
C ALA A 597 3.29 -11.84 17.41
N ASN A 598 4.27 -11.14 16.81
CA ASN A 598 4.13 -9.75 16.36
C ASN A 598 3.67 -9.66 14.88
N GLY A 599 3.30 -10.78 14.26
CA GLY A 599 2.83 -10.89 12.87
C GLY A 599 3.92 -10.85 11.80
N ALA A 600 5.20 -10.72 12.18
CA ALA A 600 6.30 -10.67 11.23
C ALA A 600 6.67 -12.09 10.74
N MET A 601 6.81 -12.24 9.42
CA MET A 601 7.13 -13.49 8.75
C MET A 601 8.53 -13.98 9.12
N VAL A 602 8.63 -15.26 9.45
CA VAL A 602 9.88 -15.94 9.82
C VAL A 602 10.54 -16.57 8.59
N THR A 603 11.87 -16.52 8.56
CA THR A 603 12.73 -17.22 7.60
C THR A 603 13.83 -17.97 8.36
N GLY A 604 14.45 -18.96 7.74
CA GLY A 604 15.40 -19.87 8.37
C GLY A 604 14.73 -20.94 9.25
N TRP A 605 15.47 -21.46 10.22
CA TRP A 605 14.99 -22.49 11.14
C TRP A 605 13.97 -21.95 12.16
N LEU A 606 12.86 -22.67 12.28
CA LEU A 606 11.80 -22.43 13.26
C LEU A 606 11.59 -23.70 14.10
N GLN A 607 11.60 -23.57 15.43
CA GLN A 607 11.07 -24.61 16.31
C GLN A 607 9.62 -24.28 16.67
N ASN A 608 8.70 -25.20 16.41
CA ASN A 608 7.28 -25.06 16.74
C ASN A 608 6.73 -26.39 17.26
N ASN A 609 6.08 -26.38 18.43
CA ASN A 609 5.46 -27.55 19.06
C ASN A 609 6.40 -28.78 19.20
N GLY A 610 7.69 -28.55 19.42
CA GLY A 610 8.71 -29.61 19.59
C GLY A 610 9.38 -30.07 18.28
N SER A 611 8.79 -29.76 17.13
CA SER A 611 9.37 -30.04 15.81
C SER A 611 10.16 -28.86 15.25
N TRP A 612 11.17 -29.14 14.43
CA TRP A 612 11.88 -28.14 13.64
C TRP A 612 11.31 -28.07 12.23
N TYR A 613 11.28 -26.86 11.68
CA TYR A 613 10.83 -26.53 10.33
C TYR A 613 11.84 -25.58 9.69
N TYR A 614 11.96 -25.61 8.37
CA TYR A 614 12.78 -24.65 7.63
C TYR A 614 11.91 -23.76 6.75
N LEU A 615 12.00 -22.45 6.94
CA LEU A 615 11.32 -21.44 6.14
C LEU A 615 12.34 -20.84 5.16
N ASN A 616 12.08 -20.94 3.86
CA ASN A 616 12.97 -20.40 2.83
C ASN A 616 13.10 -18.87 2.92
N ALA A 617 14.04 -18.27 2.18
CA ALA A 617 14.27 -16.82 2.19
C ALA A 617 13.05 -15.97 1.75
N ASN A 618 12.12 -16.56 1.00
CA ASN A 618 10.82 -15.98 0.62
C ASN A 618 9.70 -16.25 1.65
N GLY A 619 10.02 -16.90 2.77
CA GLY A 619 9.10 -17.31 3.84
C GLY A 619 8.37 -18.64 3.63
N SER A 620 8.46 -19.29 2.46
CA SER A 620 7.74 -20.54 2.23
C SER A 620 8.41 -21.71 2.96
N MET A 621 7.63 -22.49 3.69
CA MET A 621 8.08 -23.72 4.35
C MET A 621 8.65 -24.71 3.33
N ALA A 622 9.83 -25.25 3.62
CA ALA A 622 10.45 -26.28 2.83
C ALA A 622 9.92 -27.67 3.18
N THR A 623 9.93 -28.56 2.19
CA THR A 623 9.77 -30.00 2.33
C THR A 623 10.95 -30.68 1.63
N ASP A 624 11.13 -31.97 1.90
CA ASP A 624 12.22 -32.80 1.38
C ASP A 624 13.62 -32.28 1.76
N TRP A 625 14.60 -32.41 0.86
CA TRP A 625 16.00 -32.11 1.14
C TRP A 625 16.28 -30.61 1.16
N VAL A 626 16.80 -30.12 2.29
CA VAL A 626 17.32 -28.76 2.46
C VAL A 626 18.81 -28.82 2.75
N LYS A 627 19.60 -27.99 2.09
CA LYS A 627 21.00 -27.73 2.44
C LYS A 627 21.10 -26.38 3.15
N ASP A 628 21.62 -26.39 4.37
CA ASP A 628 21.95 -25.18 5.12
C ASP A 628 23.45 -25.20 5.46
N GLY A 629 24.17 -24.19 4.97
CA GLY A 629 25.62 -24.20 4.87
C GLY A 629 26.13 -25.45 4.12
N ASP A 630 26.93 -26.26 4.80
CA ASP A 630 27.46 -27.54 4.30
C ASP A 630 26.68 -28.77 4.76
N THR A 631 25.63 -28.59 5.55
CA THR A 631 24.86 -29.69 6.13
C THR A 631 23.55 -29.91 5.37
N TRP A 632 23.23 -31.16 5.09
CA TRP A 632 21.94 -31.56 4.54
C TRP A 632 20.99 -32.01 5.65
N TYR A 633 19.72 -31.66 5.49
CA TYR A 633 18.60 -31.99 6.36
C TYR A 633 17.44 -32.52 5.52
N TYR A 634 16.56 -33.31 6.11
CA TYR A 634 15.34 -33.77 5.44
C TYR A 634 14.09 -33.37 6.23
N LEU A 635 13.21 -32.63 5.57
CA LEU A 635 11.92 -32.17 6.06
C LEU A 635 10.83 -33.08 5.46
N GLU A 636 9.91 -33.56 6.28
CA GLU A 636 8.78 -34.37 5.81
C GLU A 636 7.77 -33.53 5.00
N ALA A 637 6.76 -34.17 4.40
CA ALA A 637 5.68 -33.46 3.71
C ALA A 637 4.86 -32.52 4.62
N SER A 638 4.93 -32.73 5.95
CA SER A 638 4.40 -31.85 6.99
C SER A 638 5.29 -30.62 7.26
N GLY A 639 6.48 -30.55 6.67
CA GLY A 639 7.55 -29.60 6.97
C GLY A 639 8.39 -29.95 8.20
N ALA A 640 8.05 -31.00 8.95
CA ALA A 640 8.78 -31.37 10.16
C ALA A 640 10.13 -32.04 9.82
N MET A 641 11.21 -31.59 10.45
CA MET A 641 12.55 -32.13 10.26
C MET A 641 12.69 -33.51 10.91
N LYS A 642 13.23 -34.48 10.15
CA LYS A 642 13.66 -35.76 10.72
C LYS A 642 14.91 -35.59 11.59
N ALA A 643 14.94 -36.28 12.72
CA ALA A 643 16.10 -36.38 13.61
C ALA A 643 16.21 -37.79 14.21
N SER A 644 17.43 -38.18 14.59
CA SER A 644 17.78 -39.45 15.26
C SER A 644 17.16 -40.70 14.63
N GLN A 645 17.16 -40.81 13.30
CA GLN A 645 16.47 -41.91 12.62
C GLN A 645 17.06 -42.27 11.26
N TRP A 646 16.93 -43.55 10.92
CA TRP A 646 17.00 -44.06 9.55
C TRP A 646 15.68 -43.79 8.82
N PHE A 647 15.75 -43.35 7.57
CA PHE A 647 14.59 -43.14 6.70
C PHE A 647 14.94 -43.44 5.25
N LYS A 648 13.90 -43.61 4.42
CA LYS A 648 14.03 -44.07 3.03
C LYS A 648 13.47 -43.03 2.05
N VAL A 649 14.25 -42.67 1.04
CA VAL A 649 13.87 -41.75 -0.05
C VAL A 649 14.29 -42.38 -1.39
N SER A 650 13.36 -42.49 -2.35
CA SER A 650 13.62 -43.06 -3.69
C SER A 650 14.44 -44.36 -3.67
N ASP A 651 13.95 -45.33 -2.90
CA ASP A 651 14.54 -46.64 -2.63
C ASP A 651 15.89 -46.70 -1.89
N LYS A 652 16.46 -45.55 -1.50
CA LYS A 652 17.73 -45.47 -0.76
C LYS A 652 17.50 -45.13 0.71
N TRP A 653 18.32 -45.71 1.59
CA TRP A 653 18.31 -45.43 3.03
C TRP A 653 19.31 -44.33 3.39
N TYR A 654 18.90 -43.44 4.29
CA TYR A 654 19.66 -42.32 4.82
C TYR A 654 19.52 -42.27 6.34
N TYR A 655 20.50 -41.68 7.02
CA TYR A 655 20.44 -41.44 8.46
C TYR A 655 20.69 -39.97 8.79
N VAL A 656 19.85 -39.42 9.67
CA VAL A 656 20.04 -38.08 10.26
C VAL A 656 20.24 -38.19 11.77
N ASN A 657 21.21 -37.44 12.28
CA ASN A 657 21.55 -37.43 13.71
C ASN A 657 20.51 -36.65 14.55
N GLY A 658 20.76 -36.50 15.85
CA GLY A 658 19.84 -35.78 16.77
C GLY A 658 19.69 -34.28 16.52
N LEU A 659 20.52 -33.68 15.66
CA LEU A 659 20.38 -32.31 15.18
C LEU A 659 19.75 -32.25 13.78
N GLY A 660 19.30 -33.38 13.23
CA GLY A 660 18.74 -33.51 11.87
C GLY A 660 19.78 -33.52 10.75
N ALA A 661 21.07 -33.45 11.07
CA ALA A 661 22.15 -33.42 10.09
C ALA A 661 22.38 -34.80 9.46
N LEU A 662 22.43 -34.84 8.13
CA LEU A 662 22.72 -36.04 7.34
C LEU A 662 24.11 -36.60 7.65
N ALA A 663 24.17 -37.89 8.00
CA ALA A 663 25.42 -38.61 8.10
C ALA A 663 25.99 -38.89 6.71
N VAL A 664 27.22 -38.45 6.44
CA VAL A 664 27.95 -38.70 5.17
C VAL A 664 29.34 -39.28 5.44
N ASN A 665 29.83 -40.13 4.54
CA ASN A 665 31.17 -40.75 4.60
C ASN A 665 31.53 -41.41 5.95
N THR A 666 30.55 -41.96 6.66
CA THR A 666 30.71 -42.46 8.04
C THR A 666 30.04 -43.83 8.22
N THR A 667 30.04 -44.35 9.45
CA THR A 667 29.33 -45.58 9.84
C THR A 667 28.36 -45.24 10.98
N VAL A 668 27.11 -45.68 10.84
CA VAL A 668 26.04 -45.52 11.83
C VAL A 668 25.45 -46.91 12.08
N ASP A 669 25.32 -47.33 13.33
CA ASP A 669 24.76 -48.64 13.72
C ASP A 669 25.38 -49.86 13.00
N SER A 670 26.68 -49.81 12.71
CA SER A 670 27.44 -50.78 11.88
C SER A 670 27.15 -50.77 10.37
N TYR A 671 26.32 -49.84 9.89
CA TYR A 671 26.01 -49.60 8.48
C TYR A 671 26.81 -48.41 7.93
N ARG A 672 27.47 -48.58 6.78
CA ARG A 672 28.27 -47.52 6.16
C ARG A 672 27.41 -46.65 5.24
N VAL A 673 27.60 -45.33 5.30
CA VAL A 673 26.98 -44.36 4.38
C VAL A 673 28.05 -43.68 3.50
N ASN A 674 27.71 -43.41 2.24
CA ASN A 674 28.62 -42.80 1.26
C ASN A 674 28.64 -41.26 1.35
N ALA A 675 29.26 -40.59 0.38
CA ALA A 675 29.37 -39.13 0.32
C ALA A 675 28.01 -38.41 0.14
N ASN A 676 27.01 -39.10 -0.41
CA ASN A 676 25.63 -38.62 -0.55
C ASN A 676 24.77 -38.97 0.68
N GLY A 677 25.35 -39.59 1.71
CA GLY A 677 24.65 -40.11 2.89
C GLY A 677 23.82 -41.36 2.64
N GLU A 678 23.96 -41.98 1.47
CA GLU A 678 23.23 -43.19 1.08
C GLU A 678 23.88 -44.40 1.76
N TRP A 679 23.07 -45.25 2.38
CA TRP A 679 23.51 -46.55 2.87
C TRP A 679 24.09 -47.39 1.74
N VAL A 680 25.26 -47.96 1.98
CA VAL A 680 25.89 -48.96 1.10
C VAL A 680 25.98 -50.30 1.82
N THR A 681 25.52 -51.35 1.15
CA THR A 681 25.82 -52.73 1.55
C THR A 681 27.33 -52.92 1.55
N LYS A 682 27.84 -53.75 2.48
CA LYS A 682 29.27 -54.11 2.47
C LYS A 682 29.61 -54.71 1.10
N PRO A 683 30.74 -54.34 0.47
CA PRO A 683 31.17 -55.02 -0.74
C PRO A 683 31.32 -56.51 -0.40
N ASN A 684 30.76 -57.37 -1.24
CA ASN A 684 31.06 -58.80 -1.20
C ASN A 684 32.55 -58.95 -1.51
N ILE A 685 33.36 -59.14 -0.46
CA ILE A 685 34.75 -59.59 -0.61
C ILE A 685 34.66 -61.07 -0.97
N THR A 686 34.50 -61.35 -2.27
CA THR A 686 34.81 -62.67 -2.82
C THR A 686 36.32 -62.88 -2.65
N SER A 687 36.67 -63.78 -1.74
CA SER A 687 38.05 -64.20 -1.43
C SER A 687 38.69 -64.97 -2.57
#